data_AF-A0A936LU23-F1
#
_entry.id   AF-A0A936LU23-F1
#
_cell.length_a   1.000
_cell.length_b   1.000
_cell.length_c   1.000
_cell.angle_alpha   90.00
_cell.angle_beta   90.00
_cell.angle_gamma   90.00
#
_symmetry.space_group_name_H-M   'P 1'
#
loop_
_entity.id
_entity.type
_entity.pdbx_description
1 polymer ?
#
loop_
_entity_poly.entity_id
_entity_poly.type
_entity_poly.pdbx_seq_one_letter_code
_entity_poly.pdbx_strand_id
1 'polypeptide(L)'
;MMTQRGTLWAYLDEQRGSKQLSPGLILQAKREGVAVTLEDALTAIRRMSSRSGEVVAPQYVTHLLAELLKAHNAQSVLDPWSSMPWDALQIQAALPTIGRYDVTSFHGDSAEWISAFGGGNMNGTVAKGWSTSKRKDEASYDAVVSLGPMGMREDRTVRGVDLLDEAGLVEMCAAAESLSGGGIVAWLVAPRFGFDQSQKAVRNNLQKLGLFLNGWIQLPAGAFLPSTSVPFALALIQKKDAGNLYVVEAQANEESIVPLVQGWIKRKHRGRLASGVIVDRETFRGCGAIQTQETIANSAGWKVGPLVAFSKAVSKVVPSKKGAAEFEPLPEHPLAVYLPTMGSTRATTAQDRLPTKLKSYLQLIVDPAIAHPEYLAHWFNTEAGLLFRSMSSSGTTIPAIAIGILKDSSIPLPPLPQQERMVRTQRVVDQMRLELTEAESAIWASTRSLDEIAGKLPKTDHEARFTDWVETLPFPLASILRHYHAVDRTYKDKRERLLHFFEAFAEFMAIIHLSAYTSDPGRWLLVQEKLKRASNGADLDFRRASFGLWCTVYNALAKETRRMLNEKDEDKQAIADLYSVASQSCLEGLVDKGLSQVLESANNMRNRKAHGGVISEAEAEEQHKELAALLQTVRDRLGSSFYSLQLVQAGSADGLPNGASRVSVRVLTGSNPQFKAEDIELVQHVVKGQLYLHEAGREKVLGVAPLVQMKEKEQPACYFYNRIEGGVPQLISYHFEHQAEAADETGTARAFLDRLAQ
;
A
#
# COMPACT_ATOMS: atom_id res chain seq x y z
N MET A 1 29.02 16.66 9.48
CA MET A 1 28.91 16.99 10.92
C MET A 1 28.33 15.79 11.64
N MET A 2 29.09 15.15 12.53
CA MET A 2 28.61 14.08 13.40
C MET A 2 27.74 14.73 14.50
N THR A 3 26.43 14.54 14.47
CA THR A 3 25.53 14.97 15.54
C THR A 3 25.83 14.20 16.81
N GLN A 4 25.96 14.93 17.93
CA GLN A 4 26.18 14.40 19.27
C GLN A 4 25.17 13.29 19.57
N ARG A 5 25.65 12.07 19.85
CA ARG A 5 24.83 11.05 20.50
C ARG A 5 24.40 11.62 21.87
N GLY A 6 23.11 11.89 22.04
CA GLY A 6 22.56 12.50 23.27
C GLY A 6 22.93 11.72 24.53
N THR A 7 22.96 12.42 25.67
CA THR A 7 23.33 11.91 27.01
C THR A 7 22.54 10.68 27.44
N LEU A 8 21.27 10.55 27.02
CA LEU A 8 20.45 9.36 27.26
C LEU A 8 21.00 8.11 26.56
N TRP A 9 21.48 8.23 25.31
CA TRP A 9 21.93 7.05 24.55
C TRP A 9 23.22 6.47 25.11
N ALA A 10 24.15 7.33 25.56
CA ALA A 10 25.34 6.90 26.27
C ALA A 10 24.97 6.13 27.55
N TYR A 11 24.03 6.66 28.34
CA TYR A 11 23.51 6.00 29.53
C TYR A 11 22.89 4.63 29.21
N LEU A 12 22.01 4.56 28.21
CA LEU A 12 21.36 3.30 27.83
C LEU A 12 22.35 2.27 27.29
N ASP A 13 23.38 2.70 26.54
CA ASP A 13 24.43 1.82 26.02
C ASP A 13 25.32 1.26 27.15
N GLU A 14 25.64 2.05 28.18
CA GLU A 14 26.35 1.57 29.37
C GLU A 14 25.54 0.49 30.12
N GLN A 15 24.22 0.66 30.19
CA GLN A 15 23.33 -0.29 30.85
C GLN A 15 23.05 -1.57 30.03
N ARG A 16 23.33 -1.58 28.71
CA ARG A 16 23.14 -2.78 27.86
C ARG A 16 24.01 -3.96 28.28
N GLY A 17 25.15 -3.70 28.91
CA GLY A 17 26.06 -4.75 29.41
C GLY A 17 25.54 -5.47 30.66
N SER A 18 24.54 -4.90 31.36
CA SER A 18 24.12 -5.36 32.70
C SER A 18 22.63 -5.68 32.81
N LYS A 19 21.75 -5.10 31.97
CA LYS A 19 20.29 -5.26 32.06
C LYS A 19 19.59 -5.26 30.70
N GLN A 20 18.40 -5.86 30.65
CA GLN A 20 17.49 -5.69 29.52
C GLN A 20 16.94 -4.25 29.50
N LEU A 21 16.99 -3.59 28.34
CA LEU A 21 16.44 -2.25 28.17
C LEU A 21 14.94 -2.23 28.45
N SER A 22 14.48 -1.29 29.28
CA SER A 22 13.08 -1.09 29.63
C SER A 22 12.74 0.41 29.75
N PRO A 23 11.45 0.80 29.61
CA PRO A 23 11.03 2.18 29.84
C PRO A 23 11.43 2.72 31.23
N GLY A 24 11.48 1.86 32.25
CA GLY A 24 11.90 2.24 33.61
C GLY A 24 13.34 2.76 33.69
N LEU A 25 14.26 2.32 32.82
CA LEU A 25 15.63 2.86 32.78
C LEU A 25 15.66 4.33 32.35
N ILE A 26 14.68 4.80 31.58
CA ILE A 26 14.58 6.20 31.18
C ILE A 26 14.21 7.06 32.39
N LEU A 27 13.25 6.61 33.19
CA LEU A 27 12.90 7.27 34.46
C LEU A 27 14.10 7.25 35.42
N GLN A 28 14.81 6.13 35.51
CA GLN A 28 16.02 6.02 36.32
C GLN A 28 17.11 7.01 35.86
N ALA A 29 17.40 7.09 34.56
CA ALA A 29 18.35 8.05 34.01
C ALA A 29 18.00 9.49 34.41
N LYS A 30 16.70 9.83 34.31
CA LYS A 30 16.20 11.15 34.72
C LYS A 30 16.34 11.40 36.23
N ARG A 31 16.09 10.38 37.09
CA ARG A 31 16.36 10.46 38.54
C ARG A 31 17.84 10.64 38.85
N GLU A 32 18.72 10.06 38.05
CA GLU A 32 20.17 10.18 38.15
C GLU A 32 20.71 11.48 37.54
N GLY A 33 19.84 12.40 37.12
CA GLY A 33 20.22 13.72 36.63
C GLY A 33 20.62 13.77 35.15
N VAL A 34 20.44 12.67 34.40
CA VAL A 34 20.64 12.68 32.95
C VAL A 34 19.58 13.59 32.31
N ALA A 35 20.03 14.51 31.44
CA ALA A 35 19.12 15.32 30.64
C ALA A 35 18.36 14.43 29.66
N VAL A 36 17.04 14.31 29.86
CA VAL A 36 16.14 13.50 29.04
C VAL A 36 14.90 14.32 28.69
N THR A 37 14.76 14.65 27.41
CA THR A 37 13.53 15.24 26.87
C THR A 37 12.46 14.17 26.66
N LEU A 38 11.19 14.59 26.49
CA LEU A 38 10.11 13.66 26.12
C LEU A 38 10.40 12.99 24.76
N GLU A 39 10.96 13.75 23.82
CA GLU A 39 11.33 13.23 22.49
C GLU A 39 12.43 12.17 22.57
N ASP A 40 13.46 12.39 23.40
CA ASP A 40 14.51 11.39 23.66
C ASP A 40 13.90 10.11 24.23
N ALA A 41 13.02 10.24 25.22
CA ALA A 41 12.35 9.13 25.88
C ALA A 41 11.50 8.31 24.89
N LEU A 42 10.68 8.97 24.08
CA LEU A 42 9.81 8.31 23.09
C LEU A 42 10.63 7.65 21.98
N THR A 43 11.72 8.27 21.55
CA THR A 43 12.64 7.68 20.56
C THR A 43 13.29 6.42 21.12
N ALA A 44 13.71 6.44 22.38
CA ALA A 44 14.22 5.26 23.08
C ALA A 44 13.14 4.18 23.19
N ILE A 45 11.91 4.53 23.59
CA ILE A 45 10.79 3.58 23.70
C ILE A 45 10.49 2.93 22.35
N ARG A 46 10.38 3.69 21.26
CA ARG A 46 10.10 3.14 19.91
C ARG A 46 11.17 2.15 19.44
N ARG A 47 12.43 2.34 19.85
CA ARG A 47 13.50 1.35 19.60
C ARG A 47 13.40 0.11 20.49
N MET A 48 12.90 0.25 21.71
CA MET A 48 12.70 -0.85 22.68
C MET A 48 11.41 -1.65 22.44
N SER A 49 10.35 -1.01 21.95
CA SER A 49 8.97 -1.52 21.88
C SER A 49 8.76 -2.66 20.88
N SER A 50 9.74 -2.95 20.03
CA SER A 50 9.78 -4.21 19.26
C SER A 50 9.75 -5.47 20.15
N ARG A 51 9.96 -5.33 21.47
CA ARG A 51 9.99 -6.43 22.45
C ARG A 51 8.98 -6.35 23.59
N SER A 52 8.31 -5.21 23.84
CA SER A 52 7.45 -5.02 25.03
C SER A 52 5.94 -5.18 24.79
N GLY A 53 5.49 -5.19 23.52
CA GLY A 53 4.06 -5.28 23.19
C GLY A 53 3.28 -3.97 23.38
N GLU A 54 3.94 -2.90 23.81
CA GLU A 54 3.33 -1.58 23.94
C GLU A 54 3.36 -0.82 22.61
N VAL A 55 2.25 -0.15 22.29
CA VAL A 55 2.08 0.63 21.07
C VAL A 55 2.19 2.11 21.43
N VAL A 56 3.13 2.83 20.79
CA VAL A 56 3.26 4.29 20.89
C VAL A 56 2.70 4.88 19.61
N ALA A 57 1.81 5.87 19.69
CA ALA A 57 1.38 6.55 18.47
C ALA A 57 2.55 7.28 17.79
N PRO A 58 2.60 7.28 16.45
CA PRO A 58 3.51 8.16 15.72
C PRO A 58 3.11 9.62 15.98
N GLN A 59 4.09 10.52 15.89
CA GLN A 59 3.91 11.93 16.24
C GLN A 59 2.80 12.62 15.43
N TYR A 60 2.67 12.29 14.14
CA TYR A 60 1.61 12.87 13.31
C TYR A 60 0.20 12.49 13.79
N VAL A 61 0.01 11.33 14.44
CA VAL A 61 -1.30 10.91 15.00
C VAL A 61 -1.60 11.69 16.28
N THR A 62 -0.61 11.88 17.16
CA THR A 62 -0.80 12.68 18.38
C THR A 62 -0.99 14.17 18.06
N HIS A 63 -0.29 14.70 17.04
CA HIS A 63 -0.55 16.04 16.49
C HIS A 63 -1.94 16.16 15.87
N LEU A 64 -2.42 15.13 15.15
CA LEU A 64 -3.79 15.10 14.63
C LEU A 64 -4.83 15.16 15.76
N LEU A 65 -4.63 14.38 16.83
CA LEU A 65 -5.50 14.44 18.01
C LEU A 65 -5.44 15.81 18.69
N ALA A 66 -4.25 16.41 18.83
CA ALA A 66 -4.09 17.75 19.38
C ALA A 66 -4.82 18.82 18.56
N GLU A 67 -4.70 18.81 17.22
CA GLU A 67 -5.41 19.75 16.36
C GLU A 67 -6.93 19.50 16.37
N LEU A 68 -7.40 18.25 16.48
CA LEU A 68 -8.82 17.93 16.71
C LEU A 68 -9.33 18.55 18.02
N LEU A 69 -8.59 18.38 19.12
CA LEU A 69 -8.95 18.94 20.43
C LEU A 69 -9.00 20.47 20.41
N LYS A 70 -8.00 21.10 19.80
CA LYS A 70 -7.93 22.55 19.61
C LYS A 70 -9.12 23.06 18.80
N ALA A 71 -9.48 22.38 17.72
CA ALA A 71 -10.60 22.79 16.87
C ALA A 71 -11.97 22.62 17.55
N HIS A 72 -12.07 21.73 18.56
CA HIS A 72 -13.23 21.58 19.43
C HIS A 72 -13.17 22.47 20.68
N ASN A 73 -12.17 23.34 20.81
CA ASN A 73 -11.93 24.19 21.98
C ASN A 73 -11.88 23.38 23.31
N ALA A 74 -11.37 22.16 23.27
CA ALA A 74 -11.34 21.29 24.44
C ALA A 74 -10.44 21.88 25.55
N GLN A 75 -11.01 22.07 26.74
CA GLN A 75 -10.28 22.52 27.94
C GLN A 75 -10.09 21.39 28.95
N SER A 76 -10.95 20.37 28.89
CA SER A 76 -10.92 19.19 29.74
C SER A 76 -10.89 17.92 28.89
N VAL A 77 -9.85 17.12 29.05
CA VAL A 77 -9.61 15.89 28.27
C VAL A 77 -9.46 14.69 29.20
N LEU A 78 -10.08 13.57 28.81
CA LEU A 78 -9.97 12.29 29.49
C LEU A 78 -9.37 11.23 28.55
N ASP A 79 -8.29 10.58 28.97
CA ASP A 79 -7.86 9.27 28.47
C ASP A 79 -8.33 8.20 29.46
N PRO A 80 -9.47 7.52 29.19
CA PRO A 80 -10.12 6.67 30.18
C PRO A 80 -9.45 5.30 30.33
N TRP A 81 -8.56 4.88 29.43
CA TRP A 81 -7.89 3.59 29.52
C TRP A 81 -6.60 3.51 28.71
N SER A 82 -5.56 4.17 29.24
CA SER A 82 -4.22 4.17 28.68
C SER A 82 -3.39 2.97 29.17
N SER A 83 -2.51 2.42 28.31
CA SER A 83 -1.47 1.50 28.78
C SER A 83 -0.41 2.28 29.55
N MET A 84 0.27 3.17 28.85
CA MET A 84 1.22 4.13 29.40
C MET A 84 0.81 5.53 28.94
N PRO A 85 1.08 6.59 29.70
CA PRO A 85 0.60 7.93 29.40
C PRO A 85 1.34 8.61 28.23
N TRP A 86 2.11 7.88 27.43
CA TRP A 86 2.98 8.44 26.40
C TRP A 86 2.25 9.23 25.32
N ASP A 87 1.08 8.75 24.91
CA ASP A 87 0.28 9.43 23.89
C ASP A 87 -0.37 10.69 24.48
N ALA A 88 -0.87 10.62 25.71
CA ALA A 88 -1.39 11.77 26.44
C ALA A 88 -0.30 12.84 26.67
N LEU A 89 0.92 12.43 27.02
CA LEU A 89 2.08 13.32 27.15
C LEU A 89 2.42 14.02 25.83
N GLN A 90 2.41 13.30 24.71
CA GLN A 90 2.62 13.88 23.38
C GLN A 90 1.52 14.87 23.00
N ILE A 91 0.26 14.51 23.21
CA ILE A 91 -0.89 15.39 22.92
C ILE A 91 -0.80 16.67 23.78
N GLN A 92 -0.50 16.54 25.06
CA GLN A 92 -0.35 17.69 25.96
C GLN A 92 0.83 18.58 25.57
N ALA A 93 1.95 18.00 25.13
CA ALA A 93 3.09 18.76 24.62
C ALA A 93 2.74 19.54 23.35
N ALA A 94 1.92 18.95 22.46
CA ALA A 94 1.46 19.60 21.22
C ALA A 94 0.35 20.64 21.45
N LEU A 95 -0.46 20.49 22.50
CA LEU A 95 -1.52 21.43 22.89
C LEU A 95 -1.42 21.83 24.38
N PRO A 96 -0.45 22.68 24.75
CA PRO A 96 -0.20 23.03 26.15
C PRO A 96 -1.35 23.83 26.79
N THR A 97 -2.30 24.34 26.00
CA THR A 97 -3.43 25.15 26.44
C THR A 97 -4.58 24.36 27.05
N ILE A 98 -4.54 23.02 27.06
CA ILE A 98 -5.55 22.20 27.75
C ILE A 98 -5.54 22.55 29.24
N GLY A 99 -6.68 22.86 29.84
CA GLY A 99 -6.76 23.23 31.27
C GLY A 99 -6.67 22.04 32.23
N ARG A 100 -7.15 20.87 31.82
CA ARG A 100 -7.16 19.63 32.61
C ARG A 100 -7.03 18.41 31.69
N TYR A 101 -6.08 17.53 31.98
CA TYR A 101 -5.93 16.25 31.29
C TYR A 101 -5.87 15.10 32.31
N ASP A 102 -6.91 14.29 32.38
CA ASP A 102 -6.91 13.12 33.25
C ASP A 102 -6.62 11.85 32.45
N VAL A 103 -5.72 11.02 32.98
CA VAL A 103 -5.30 9.75 32.38
C VAL A 103 -5.55 8.63 33.37
N THR A 104 -6.25 7.59 32.94
CA THR A 104 -6.40 6.35 33.70
C THR A 104 -5.52 5.28 33.08
N SER A 105 -4.64 4.66 33.87
CA SER A 105 -3.77 3.57 33.40
C SER A 105 -3.78 2.39 34.36
N PHE A 106 -3.51 1.19 33.86
CA PHE A 106 -3.31 0.00 34.69
C PHE A 106 -1.87 -0.20 35.17
N HIS A 107 -0.90 0.58 34.66
CA HIS A 107 0.51 0.51 35.04
C HIS A 107 0.85 1.49 36.18
N GLY A 108 1.50 0.99 37.24
CA GLY A 108 1.88 1.77 38.42
C GLY A 108 2.84 2.94 38.12
N ASP A 109 3.70 2.78 37.12
CA ASP A 109 4.70 3.81 36.75
C ASP A 109 4.09 5.00 36.01
N SER A 110 2.81 4.94 35.62
CA SER A 110 2.15 6.01 34.84
C SER A 110 2.13 7.34 35.57
N ALA A 111 1.93 7.32 36.89
CA ALA A 111 1.98 8.53 37.70
C ALA A 111 3.38 9.15 37.70
N GLU A 112 4.43 8.32 37.71
CA GLU A 112 5.82 8.80 37.64
C GLU A 112 6.14 9.39 36.27
N TRP A 113 5.70 8.76 35.18
CA TRP A 113 5.84 9.30 33.82
C TRP A 113 5.14 10.66 33.67
N ILE A 114 3.91 10.79 34.18
CA ILE A 114 3.18 12.07 34.17
C ILE A 114 3.91 13.11 35.03
N SER A 115 4.41 12.74 36.22
CA SER A 115 5.18 13.66 37.05
C SER A 115 6.51 14.08 36.40
N ALA A 116 7.13 13.21 35.61
CA ALA A 116 8.43 13.43 35.01
C ALA A 116 8.39 14.23 33.70
N PHE A 117 7.29 14.13 32.93
CA PHE A 117 7.20 14.70 31.59
C PHE A 117 5.91 15.50 31.32
N GLY A 118 4.90 15.37 32.17
CA GLY A 118 3.60 16.04 31.99
C GLY A 118 3.60 17.49 32.46
N GLY A 119 2.60 18.24 32.00
CA GLY A 119 2.31 19.57 32.53
C GLY A 119 1.61 19.49 33.90
N GLY A 120 1.64 20.58 34.68
CA GLY A 120 0.97 20.64 36.00
C GLY A 120 -0.55 20.51 35.98
N ASN A 121 -1.14 20.40 34.79
CA ASN A 121 -2.55 20.19 34.49
C ASN A 121 -2.90 18.72 34.19
N MET A 122 -1.92 17.82 34.18
CA MET A 122 -2.14 16.39 33.96
C MET A 122 -2.28 15.62 35.27
N ASN A 123 -3.28 14.74 35.38
CA ASN A 123 -3.45 13.84 36.53
C ASN A 123 -3.48 12.38 36.08
N GLY A 124 -2.61 11.55 36.68
CA GLY A 124 -2.61 10.11 36.49
C GLY A 124 -3.39 9.39 37.59
N THR A 125 -4.28 8.48 37.22
CA THR A 125 -4.95 7.55 38.14
C THR A 125 -4.66 6.12 37.74
N VAL A 126 -4.24 5.29 38.70
CA VAL A 126 -4.06 3.85 38.45
C VAL A 126 -5.41 3.14 38.63
N ALA A 127 -6.05 2.74 37.53
CA ALA A 127 -7.30 1.98 37.54
C ALA A 127 -7.51 1.20 36.22
N LYS A 128 -8.42 0.21 36.25
CA LYS A 128 -8.79 -0.61 35.09
C LYS A 128 -9.96 0.04 34.32
N GLY A 129 -9.73 1.25 33.82
CA GLY A 129 -10.73 2.05 33.13
C GLY A 129 -11.39 3.12 34.02
N TRP A 130 -11.78 4.24 33.41
CA TRP A 130 -12.44 5.38 34.07
C TRP A 130 -13.74 5.01 34.79
N SER A 131 -14.52 4.07 34.26
CA SER A 131 -15.78 3.59 34.83
C SER A 131 -15.63 2.95 36.22
N THR A 132 -14.40 2.52 36.56
CA THR A 132 -14.01 2.00 37.87
C THR A 132 -13.39 3.06 38.78
N SER A 133 -13.12 4.26 38.26
CA SER A 133 -12.58 5.38 39.01
C SER A 133 -13.59 5.92 40.01
N LYS A 134 -13.12 6.27 41.21
CA LYS A 134 -13.93 6.95 42.23
C LYS A 134 -14.35 8.37 41.79
N ARG A 135 -13.70 8.93 40.78
CA ARG A 135 -13.92 10.30 40.29
C ARG A 135 -14.90 10.40 39.12
N LYS A 136 -15.49 9.29 38.69
CA LYS A 136 -16.32 9.24 37.47
C LYS A 136 -17.55 10.15 37.52
N ASP A 137 -18.12 10.34 38.71
CA ASP A 137 -19.32 11.14 38.95
C ASP A 137 -19.00 12.63 39.21
N GLU A 138 -17.71 12.99 39.27
CA GLU A 138 -17.23 14.31 39.72
C GLU A 138 -16.81 15.24 38.57
N ALA A 139 -16.87 14.78 37.31
CA ALA A 139 -16.28 15.51 36.19
C ALA A 139 -17.05 15.35 34.87
N SER A 140 -17.21 16.47 34.17
CA SER A 140 -17.57 16.53 32.75
C SER A 140 -16.33 16.89 31.95
N TYR A 141 -16.17 16.31 30.76
CA TYR A 141 -15.04 16.52 29.85
C TYR A 141 -15.50 17.02 28.49
N ASP A 142 -14.72 17.90 27.88
CA ASP A 142 -14.94 18.37 26.50
C ASP A 142 -14.52 17.31 25.48
N ALA A 143 -13.56 16.45 25.85
CA ALA A 143 -13.13 15.35 25.00
C ALA A 143 -12.76 14.09 25.76
N VAL A 144 -13.04 12.95 25.12
CA VAL A 144 -12.53 11.63 25.51
C VAL A 144 -11.64 11.15 24.37
N VAL A 145 -10.35 10.96 24.64
CA VAL A 145 -9.35 10.58 23.64
C VAL A 145 -8.52 9.43 24.16
N SER A 146 -8.48 8.34 23.41
CA SER A 146 -7.62 7.20 23.73
C SER A 146 -7.30 6.39 22.50
N LEU A 147 -6.16 5.70 22.58
CA LEU A 147 -5.84 4.62 21.67
C LEU A 147 -6.40 3.28 22.15
N GLY A 148 -6.77 3.20 23.44
CA GLY A 148 -7.41 2.06 24.09
C GLY A 148 -6.57 0.78 24.10
N PRO A 149 -6.88 -0.18 24.99
CA PRO A 149 -6.36 -1.53 24.85
C PRO A 149 -7.03 -2.21 23.63
N MET A 150 -6.22 -2.82 22.79
CA MET A 150 -6.69 -3.54 21.60
C MET A 150 -6.68 -5.05 21.80
N GLY A 151 -7.60 -5.74 21.13
CA GLY A 151 -7.62 -7.22 21.09
C GLY A 151 -8.17 -7.93 22.34
N MET A 152 -8.39 -7.22 23.45
CA MET A 152 -9.10 -7.76 24.61
C MET A 152 -10.61 -7.65 24.40
N ARG A 153 -11.38 -8.72 24.60
CA ARG A 153 -12.84 -8.68 24.53
C ARG A 153 -13.48 -8.60 25.89
N GLU A 154 -14.64 -7.95 25.95
CA GLU A 154 -15.44 -7.83 27.15
C GLU A 154 -16.94 -7.94 26.84
N ASP A 155 -17.67 -8.63 27.72
CA ASP A 155 -19.13 -8.64 27.76
C ASP A 155 -19.57 -7.78 28.96
N ARG A 156 -20.24 -6.66 28.70
CA ARG A 156 -20.64 -5.71 29.76
C ARG A 156 -21.92 -4.99 29.36
N THR A 157 -22.86 -4.88 30.29
CA THR A 157 -24.02 -4.00 30.14
C THR A 157 -23.61 -2.56 30.44
N VAL A 158 -23.77 -1.67 29.46
CA VAL A 158 -23.54 -0.23 29.61
C VAL A 158 -24.87 0.48 29.38
N ARG A 159 -25.34 1.25 30.37
CA ARG A 159 -26.61 2.02 30.30
C ARG A 159 -27.82 1.19 29.84
N GLY A 160 -27.89 -0.06 30.32
CA GLY A 160 -28.98 -0.99 29.98
C GLY A 160 -28.86 -1.65 28.60
N VAL A 161 -27.73 -1.50 27.90
CA VAL A 161 -27.46 -2.14 26.62
C VAL A 161 -26.34 -3.17 26.78
N ASP A 162 -26.58 -4.42 26.38
CA ASP A 162 -25.59 -5.49 26.43
C ASP A 162 -24.62 -5.39 25.26
N LEU A 163 -23.33 -5.21 25.57
CA LEU A 163 -22.26 -5.06 24.60
C LEU A 163 -21.28 -6.23 24.71
N LEU A 164 -20.86 -6.77 23.57
CA LEU A 164 -19.82 -7.78 23.45
C LEU A 164 -18.83 -7.38 22.36
N ASP A 165 -17.79 -6.67 22.74
CA ASP A 165 -16.83 -6.06 21.81
C ASP A 165 -15.43 -5.94 22.43
N GLU A 166 -14.53 -5.18 21.81
CA GLU A 166 -13.25 -4.82 22.40
C GLU A 166 -13.44 -4.04 23.71
N ALA A 167 -12.70 -4.43 24.76
CA ALA A 167 -12.83 -3.86 26.11
C ALA A 167 -12.63 -2.34 26.12
N GLY A 168 -11.69 -1.83 25.30
CA GLY A 168 -11.51 -0.40 25.10
C GLY A 168 -12.76 0.30 24.54
N LEU A 169 -13.46 -0.30 23.58
CA LEU A 169 -14.69 0.27 23.01
C LEU A 169 -15.86 0.24 24.00
N VAL A 170 -15.96 -0.82 24.79
CA VAL A 170 -16.94 -0.95 25.87
C VAL A 170 -16.70 0.12 26.93
N GLU A 171 -15.44 0.33 27.33
CA GLU A 171 -15.07 1.38 28.27
C GLU A 171 -15.25 2.78 27.70
N MET A 172 -14.98 2.99 26.40
CA MET A 172 -15.27 4.26 25.72
C MET A 172 -16.74 4.64 25.85
N CYS A 173 -17.66 3.67 25.69
CA CYS A 173 -19.09 3.90 25.86
C CYS A 173 -19.45 4.28 27.31
N ALA A 174 -18.81 3.67 28.30
CA ALA A 174 -19.01 4.00 29.71
C ALA A 174 -18.44 5.39 30.06
N ALA A 175 -17.22 5.68 29.62
CA ALA A 175 -16.56 6.98 29.84
C ALA A 175 -17.27 8.14 29.13
N ALA A 176 -17.97 7.88 28.02
CA ALA A 176 -18.76 8.88 27.31
C ALA A 176 -19.95 9.44 28.13
N GLU A 177 -20.28 8.84 29.28
CA GLU A 177 -21.21 9.45 30.26
C GLU A 177 -20.69 10.80 30.74
N SER A 178 -19.40 10.86 31.11
CA SER A 178 -18.69 12.06 31.53
C SER A 178 -18.44 13.05 30.38
N LEU A 179 -18.82 12.76 29.13
CA LEU A 179 -18.67 13.68 28.01
C LEU A 179 -19.69 14.83 28.09
N SER A 180 -19.27 16.06 27.85
CA SER A 180 -20.18 17.21 27.77
C SER A 180 -21.14 17.09 26.57
N GLY A 181 -22.23 17.85 26.56
CA GLY A 181 -23.23 17.79 25.48
C GLY A 181 -22.67 18.16 24.09
N GLY A 182 -21.67 19.04 24.05
CA GLY A 182 -20.94 19.41 22.83
C GLY A 182 -19.61 18.67 22.64
N GLY A 183 -19.26 17.77 23.56
CA GLY A 183 -17.97 17.12 23.57
C GLY A 183 -17.79 16.09 22.45
N ILE A 184 -16.54 15.70 22.24
CA ILE A 184 -16.12 14.74 21.22
C ILE A 184 -15.37 13.56 21.82
N VAL A 185 -15.68 12.36 21.32
CA VAL A 185 -14.82 11.19 21.48
C VAL A 185 -13.99 11.03 20.21
N ALA A 186 -12.68 10.94 20.35
CA ALA A 186 -11.78 10.52 19.27
C ALA A 186 -11.08 9.22 19.70
N TRP A 187 -11.47 8.10 19.08
CA TRP A 187 -11.04 6.77 19.51
C TRP A 187 -10.34 6.01 18.39
N LEU A 188 -9.20 5.39 18.67
CA LEU A 188 -8.52 4.53 17.72
C LEU A 188 -9.26 3.20 17.58
N VAL A 189 -9.68 2.86 16.36
CA VAL A 189 -10.48 1.67 16.07
C VAL A 189 -9.82 0.81 14.99
N ALA A 190 -9.87 -0.51 15.18
CA ALA A 190 -9.48 -1.46 14.14
C ALA A 190 -10.51 -1.47 12.98
N PRO A 191 -10.12 -1.94 11.77
CA PRO A 191 -11.02 -1.98 10.60
C PRO A 191 -12.37 -2.63 10.88
N ARG A 192 -12.38 -3.66 11.73
CA ARG A 192 -13.59 -4.39 12.14
C ARG A 192 -14.69 -3.48 12.65
N PHE A 193 -14.37 -2.38 13.35
CA PHE A 193 -15.38 -1.43 13.84
C PHE A 193 -16.24 -0.83 12.71
N GLY A 194 -15.68 -0.72 11.49
CA GLY A 194 -16.40 -0.21 10.33
C GLY A 194 -17.40 -1.20 9.73
N PHE A 195 -17.20 -2.51 9.89
CA PHE A 195 -17.98 -3.55 9.20
C PHE A 195 -18.59 -4.63 10.11
N ASP A 196 -18.43 -4.55 11.43
CA ASP A 196 -19.01 -5.53 12.36
C ASP A 196 -20.55 -5.48 12.35
N GLN A 197 -21.17 -6.61 12.02
CA GLN A 197 -22.64 -6.77 11.95
C GLN A 197 -23.22 -7.47 13.19
N SER A 198 -22.40 -7.76 14.20
CA SER A 198 -22.87 -8.35 15.45
C SER A 198 -23.88 -7.44 16.14
N GLN A 199 -25.02 -8.02 16.56
CA GLN A 199 -26.07 -7.30 17.27
C GLN A 199 -25.61 -6.72 18.62
N LYS A 200 -24.56 -7.30 19.22
CA LYS A 200 -23.94 -6.83 20.47
C LYS A 200 -22.69 -5.96 20.25
N ALA A 201 -22.28 -5.69 19.01
CA ALA A 201 -21.14 -4.80 18.76
C ALA A 201 -21.46 -3.36 19.19
N VAL A 202 -20.45 -2.64 19.66
CA VAL A 202 -20.56 -1.22 20.06
C VAL A 202 -21.09 -0.39 18.89
N ARG A 203 -20.54 -0.61 17.69
CA ARG A 203 -20.91 0.09 16.46
C ARG A 203 -22.42 0.10 16.18
N ASN A 204 -23.10 -1.02 16.44
CA ASN A 204 -24.53 -1.21 16.17
C ASN A 204 -25.42 -0.74 17.32
N ASN A 205 -24.83 -0.33 18.43
CA ASN A 205 -25.54 0.09 19.64
C ASN A 205 -25.25 1.53 20.07
N LEU A 206 -24.36 2.26 19.37
CA LEU A 206 -24.04 3.67 19.65
C LEU A 206 -25.32 4.52 19.79
N GLN A 207 -26.27 4.41 18.85
CA GLN A 207 -27.50 5.19 18.89
C GLN A 207 -28.37 4.89 20.12
N LYS A 208 -28.43 3.62 20.55
CA LYS A 208 -29.15 3.23 21.79
C LYS A 208 -28.50 3.83 23.03
N LEU A 209 -27.20 4.09 22.97
CA LEU A 209 -26.42 4.77 24.00
C LEU A 209 -26.45 6.30 23.84
N GLY A 210 -27.20 6.86 22.89
CA GLY A 210 -27.22 8.31 22.63
C GLY A 210 -25.88 8.85 22.10
N LEU A 211 -25.12 8.01 21.41
CA LEU A 211 -23.85 8.33 20.77
C LEU A 211 -23.99 8.14 19.25
N PHE A 212 -23.30 8.98 18.49
CA PHE A 212 -23.39 8.97 17.03
C PHE A 212 -21.99 9.02 16.42
N LEU A 213 -21.68 8.04 15.57
CA LEU A 213 -20.49 8.08 14.73
C LEU A 213 -20.70 9.13 13.64
N ASN A 214 -20.04 10.27 13.77
CA ASN A 214 -20.20 11.41 12.88
C ASN A 214 -19.01 11.59 11.92
N GLY A 215 -17.84 11.09 12.30
CA GLY A 215 -16.61 11.18 11.50
C GLY A 215 -15.75 9.92 11.55
N TRP A 216 -14.99 9.69 10.48
CA TRP A 216 -14.01 8.62 10.35
C TRP A 216 -12.74 9.17 9.68
N ILE A 217 -11.62 9.15 10.40
CA ILE A 217 -10.32 9.50 9.83
C ILE A 217 -9.51 8.22 9.67
N GLN A 218 -9.37 7.74 8.44
CA GLN A 218 -8.55 6.58 8.13
C GLN A 218 -7.08 6.95 8.27
N LEU A 219 -6.33 6.20 9.07
CA LEU A 219 -4.88 6.39 9.15
C LEU A 219 -4.19 5.58 8.03
N PRO A 220 -3.02 6.04 7.54
CA PRO A 220 -2.20 5.28 6.62
C PRO A 220 -1.93 3.85 7.12
N ALA A 221 -1.96 2.88 6.21
CA ALA A 221 -1.58 1.51 6.55
C ALA A 221 -0.13 1.49 7.08
N GLY A 222 0.13 0.74 8.15
CA GLY A 222 1.44 0.70 8.77
C GLY A 222 1.79 1.91 9.66
N ALA A 223 0.84 2.82 9.93
CA ALA A 223 1.02 3.96 10.83
C ALA A 223 1.71 3.65 12.17
N PHE A 224 1.49 2.45 12.71
CA PHE A 224 2.00 2.00 14.01
C PHE A 224 3.13 0.96 13.88
N LEU A 225 3.77 0.85 12.71
CA LEU A 225 4.96 0.03 12.56
C LEU A 225 6.13 0.62 13.39
N PRO A 226 7.00 -0.23 13.96
CA PRO A 226 7.04 -1.69 13.81
C PRO A 226 6.11 -2.46 14.77
N SER A 227 5.36 -1.80 15.65
CA SER A 227 4.53 -2.46 16.67
C SER A 227 3.38 -3.28 16.07
N THR A 228 2.71 -2.76 15.04
CA THR A 228 1.60 -3.46 14.35
C THR A 228 1.35 -2.90 12.95
N SER A 229 0.92 -3.76 12.02
CA SER A 229 0.56 -3.39 10.64
C SER A 229 -0.93 -3.06 10.45
N VAL A 230 -1.75 -3.20 11.49
CA VAL A 230 -3.22 -3.01 11.40
C VAL A 230 -3.56 -1.59 10.91
N PRO A 231 -4.42 -1.44 9.88
CA PRO A 231 -4.78 -0.14 9.31
C PRO A 231 -5.88 0.55 10.13
N PHE A 232 -5.52 1.08 11.30
CA PHE A 232 -6.45 1.74 12.21
C PHE A 232 -7.09 3.00 11.63
N ALA A 233 -8.18 3.43 12.25
CA ALA A 233 -8.82 4.72 12.01
C ALA A 233 -9.14 5.43 13.33
N LEU A 234 -9.36 6.73 13.29
CA LEU A 234 -9.99 7.47 14.38
C LEU A 234 -11.49 7.57 14.13
N ALA A 235 -12.27 6.95 15.00
CA ALA A 235 -13.72 7.13 15.06
C ALA A 235 -14.03 8.41 15.84
N LEU A 236 -14.77 9.33 15.22
CA LEU A 236 -15.21 10.59 15.82
C LEU A 236 -16.68 10.45 16.22
N ILE A 237 -16.92 10.36 17.53
CA ILE A 237 -18.23 10.06 18.11
C ILE A 237 -18.68 11.25 18.97
N GLN A 238 -19.96 11.61 18.90
CA GLN A 238 -20.53 12.71 19.68
C GLN A 238 -21.91 12.33 20.23
N LYS A 239 -22.40 13.06 21.24
CA LYS A 239 -23.79 12.93 21.74
C LYS A 239 -24.84 13.50 20.78
N LYS A 240 -24.42 14.43 19.90
CA LYS A 240 -25.28 15.04 18.87
C LYS A 240 -25.18 14.28 17.55
N ASP A 241 -26.32 13.94 16.95
CA ASP A 241 -26.35 13.36 15.60
C ASP A 241 -26.05 14.44 14.54
N ALA A 242 -25.04 14.20 13.70
CA ALA A 242 -24.69 15.06 12.57
C ALA A 242 -25.27 14.55 11.22
N GLY A 243 -26.10 13.50 11.25
CA GLY A 243 -26.68 12.85 10.08
C GLY A 243 -25.67 11.91 9.41
N ASN A 244 -25.27 12.25 8.18
CA ASN A 244 -24.35 11.43 7.39
C ASN A 244 -22.94 11.38 8.01
N LEU A 245 -22.18 10.34 7.68
CA LEU A 245 -20.81 10.15 8.13
C LEU A 245 -19.83 10.94 7.24
N TYR A 246 -18.96 11.76 7.86
CA TYR A 246 -17.82 12.36 7.16
C TYR A 246 -16.62 11.42 7.22
N VAL A 247 -16.06 11.07 6.07
CA VAL A 247 -14.94 10.14 5.96
C VAL A 247 -13.78 10.83 5.25
N VAL A 248 -12.57 10.71 5.80
CA VAL A 248 -11.36 11.26 5.20
C VAL A 248 -10.17 10.32 5.45
N GLU A 249 -9.24 10.25 4.49
CA GLU A 249 -7.96 9.55 4.64
C GLU A 249 -6.88 10.56 5.05
N ALA A 250 -6.22 10.28 6.18
CA ALA A 250 -5.08 11.07 6.64
C ALA A 250 -3.82 10.69 5.87
N GLN A 251 -2.93 11.65 5.68
CA GLN A 251 -1.58 11.41 5.16
C GLN A 251 -0.59 11.39 6.33
N ALA A 252 0.50 10.62 6.21
CA ALA A 252 1.56 10.57 7.21
C ALA A 252 2.49 11.81 7.11
N ASN A 253 1.92 13.01 7.08
CA ASN A 253 2.66 14.28 7.06
C ASN A 253 1.92 15.36 7.87
N GLU A 254 2.67 16.24 8.51
CA GLU A 254 2.10 17.27 9.39
C GLU A 254 1.36 18.38 8.63
N GLU A 255 1.82 18.70 7.41
CA GLU A 255 1.24 19.76 6.58
C GLU A 255 -0.25 19.50 6.23
N SER A 256 -0.64 18.22 6.16
CA SER A 256 -2.02 17.82 5.86
C SER A 256 -2.98 17.88 7.06
N ILE A 257 -2.46 17.95 8.30
CA ILE A 257 -3.29 17.79 9.53
C ILE A 257 -4.30 18.92 9.67
N VAL A 258 -3.84 20.18 9.63
CA VAL A 258 -4.72 21.35 9.84
C VAL A 258 -5.81 21.42 8.76
N PRO A 259 -5.51 21.31 7.45
CA PRO A 259 -6.54 21.23 6.42
C PRO A 259 -7.55 20.10 6.63
N LEU A 260 -7.09 18.92 7.03
CA LEU A 260 -7.95 17.75 7.29
C LEU A 260 -8.94 18.04 8.43
N VAL A 261 -8.44 18.55 9.56
CA VAL A 261 -9.27 18.89 10.72
C VAL A 261 -10.26 20.01 10.39
N GLN A 262 -9.84 21.03 9.64
CA GLN A 262 -10.75 22.08 9.18
C GLN A 262 -11.82 21.56 8.23
N GLY A 263 -11.48 20.59 7.37
CA GLY A 263 -12.42 19.86 6.51
C GLY A 263 -13.50 19.15 7.34
N TRP A 264 -13.09 18.44 8.40
CA TRP A 264 -14.00 17.81 9.35
C TRP A 264 -14.94 18.82 10.03
N ILE A 265 -14.39 19.87 10.66
CA ILE A 265 -15.18 20.87 11.41
C ILE A 265 -16.22 21.56 10.53
N LYS A 266 -15.82 21.93 9.32
CA LYS A 266 -16.71 22.59 8.34
C LYS A 266 -17.57 21.59 7.56
N ARG A 267 -17.34 20.28 7.77
CA ARG A 267 -17.85 19.17 6.94
C ARG A 267 -17.66 19.43 5.45
N LYS A 268 -16.56 20.11 5.10
CA LYS A 268 -16.21 20.46 3.72
C LYS A 268 -15.64 19.22 3.06
N HIS A 269 -16.41 18.65 2.14
CA HIS A 269 -16.03 17.48 1.37
C HIS A 269 -15.88 17.85 -0.10
N ARG A 270 -15.11 17.07 -0.85
CA ARG A 270 -14.97 17.23 -2.30
C ARG A 270 -15.16 15.93 -3.08
N GLY A 271 -15.66 14.90 -2.41
CA GLY A 271 -16.12 13.65 -3.04
C GLY A 271 -15.04 12.59 -3.21
N ARG A 272 -13.89 12.75 -2.56
CA ARG A 272 -12.79 11.78 -2.52
C ARG A 272 -12.29 11.60 -1.10
N LEU A 273 -11.77 10.42 -0.78
CA LEU A 273 -11.26 10.14 0.58
C LEU A 273 -10.16 11.11 1.03
N ALA A 274 -9.23 11.48 0.14
CA ALA A 274 -8.14 12.40 0.48
C ALA A 274 -8.62 13.84 0.81
N SER A 275 -9.81 14.23 0.35
CA SER A 275 -10.36 15.58 0.49
C SER A 275 -11.72 15.61 1.22
N GLY A 276 -12.07 14.50 1.87
CA GLY A 276 -13.35 14.28 2.52
C GLY A 276 -14.46 13.81 1.57
N VAL A 277 -15.20 12.82 2.03
CA VAL A 277 -16.45 12.32 1.42
C VAL A 277 -17.55 12.23 2.48
N ILE A 278 -18.80 12.39 2.06
CA ILE A 278 -19.98 12.17 2.89
C ILE A 278 -20.63 10.87 2.45
N VAL A 279 -20.83 9.95 3.37
CA VAL A 279 -21.46 8.65 3.12
C VAL A 279 -22.60 8.40 4.10
N ASP A 280 -23.51 7.49 3.72
CA ASP A 280 -24.52 7.01 4.65
C ASP A 280 -23.84 6.23 5.79
N ARG A 281 -24.18 6.60 7.02
CA ARG A 281 -23.64 5.98 8.23
C ARG A 281 -24.00 4.50 8.31
N GLU A 282 -25.18 4.08 7.89
CA GLU A 282 -25.65 2.69 8.04
C GLU A 282 -25.06 1.75 6.99
N THR A 283 -24.69 2.26 5.81
CA THR A 283 -24.06 1.47 4.74
C THR A 283 -22.54 1.52 4.76
N PHE A 284 -21.93 2.40 5.56
CA PHE A 284 -20.47 2.48 5.69
C PHE A 284 -19.86 1.17 6.18
N ARG A 285 -18.82 0.67 5.49
CA ARG A 285 -18.10 -0.57 5.81
C ARG A 285 -16.57 -0.38 5.91
N GLY A 286 -16.12 0.85 6.14
CA GLY A 286 -14.69 1.20 6.13
C GLY A 286 -14.23 1.81 4.79
N CYS A 287 -13.06 2.44 4.80
CA CYS A 287 -12.52 3.13 3.62
C CYS A 287 -12.12 2.19 2.49
N GLY A 288 -11.70 0.95 2.78
CA GLY A 288 -11.35 -0.03 1.74
C GLY A 288 -12.52 -0.32 0.78
N ALA A 289 -13.76 -0.32 1.28
CA ALA A 289 -14.95 -0.45 0.44
C ALA A 289 -15.12 0.74 -0.51
N ILE A 290 -14.92 1.97 -0.01
CA ILE A 290 -14.97 3.21 -0.80
C ILE A 290 -13.88 3.20 -1.88
N GLN A 291 -12.62 2.94 -1.49
CA GLN A 291 -11.47 2.90 -2.40
C GLN A 291 -11.63 1.84 -3.49
N THR A 292 -12.16 0.67 -3.14
CA THR A 292 -12.41 -0.38 -4.13
C THR A 292 -13.52 0.03 -5.09
N GLN A 293 -14.59 0.68 -4.62
CA GLN A 293 -15.66 1.18 -5.48
C GLN A 293 -15.14 2.29 -6.43
N GLU A 294 -14.31 3.20 -5.93
CA GLU A 294 -13.59 4.19 -6.75
C GLU A 294 -12.66 3.52 -7.77
N THR A 295 -11.89 2.50 -7.36
CA THR A 295 -10.98 1.75 -8.26
C THR A 295 -11.76 1.07 -9.39
N ILE A 296 -12.91 0.45 -9.06
CA ILE A 296 -13.80 -0.17 -10.06
C ILE A 296 -14.38 0.90 -10.99
N ALA A 297 -14.80 2.05 -10.46
CA ALA A 297 -15.32 3.17 -11.24
C ALA A 297 -14.28 3.77 -12.21
N ASN A 298 -13.05 3.99 -11.72
CA ASN A 298 -11.95 4.56 -12.50
C ASN A 298 -11.45 3.57 -13.57
N SER A 299 -11.42 2.28 -13.26
CA SER A 299 -11.15 1.23 -14.25
C SER A 299 -12.18 1.20 -15.38
N ALA A 300 -13.39 1.68 -15.10
CA ALA A 300 -14.50 1.73 -16.05
C ALA A 300 -14.38 2.88 -17.08
N GLY A 301 -13.57 3.91 -16.79
CA GLY A 301 -13.48 5.17 -17.53
C GLY A 301 -13.03 5.09 -18.99
N TRP A 302 -12.50 3.94 -19.46
CA TRP A 302 -12.22 3.76 -20.90
C TRP A 302 -12.44 2.35 -21.45
N LYS A 303 -12.52 1.31 -20.59
CA LYS A 303 -12.51 -0.10 -21.02
C LYS A 303 -13.74 -0.92 -20.64
N VAL A 304 -14.46 -0.54 -19.59
CA VAL A 304 -15.42 -1.44 -18.92
C VAL A 304 -16.83 -0.85 -18.81
N GLY A 305 -17.05 0.45 -19.03
CA GLY A 305 -18.39 1.05 -19.12
C GLY A 305 -18.96 1.57 -17.79
N PRO A 306 -20.14 2.23 -17.78
CA PRO A 306 -20.69 2.88 -16.59
C PRO A 306 -21.00 1.90 -15.45
N LEU A 307 -21.00 2.41 -14.21
CA LEU A 307 -21.47 1.64 -13.05
C LEU A 307 -23.00 1.46 -13.12
N VAL A 308 -23.44 0.21 -13.03
CA VAL A 308 -24.84 -0.21 -12.99
C VAL A 308 -25.08 -0.94 -11.68
N ALA A 309 -26.17 -0.62 -10.98
CA ALA A 309 -26.57 -1.33 -9.77
C ALA A 309 -26.65 -2.84 -10.04
N PHE A 310 -26.04 -3.65 -9.18
CA PHE A 310 -25.96 -5.10 -9.36
C PHE A 310 -27.35 -5.73 -9.55
N SER A 311 -28.32 -5.25 -8.76
CA SER A 311 -29.72 -5.65 -8.81
C SER A 311 -30.44 -5.36 -10.12
N LYS A 312 -29.92 -4.45 -10.97
CA LYS A 312 -30.44 -4.25 -12.33
C LYS A 312 -29.89 -5.28 -13.32
N ALA A 313 -28.62 -5.66 -13.19
CA ALA A 313 -28.00 -6.63 -14.09
C ALA A 313 -28.33 -8.09 -13.73
N VAL A 314 -28.62 -8.36 -12.45
CA VAL A 314 -28.92 -9.70 -11.93
C VAL A 314 -30.31 -9.70 -11.31
N SER A 315 -31.26 -10.32 -12.02
CA SER A 315 -32.67 -10.41 -11.64
C SER A 315 -32.92 -11.30 -10.42
N LYS A 316 -32.09 -12.33 -10.20
CA LYS A 316 -32.24 -13.28 -9.09
C LYS A 316 -30.90 -13.82 -8.62
N VAL A 317 -30.75 -13.96 -7.29
CA VAL A 317 -29.58 -14.59 -6.65
C VAL A 317 -30.07 -15.80 -5.86
N VAL A 318 -29.60 -16.99 -6.22
CA VAL A 318 -29.98 -18.26 -5.56
C VAL A 318 -28.74 -18.88 -4.90
N PRO A 319 -28.67 -18.96 -3.56
CA PRO A 319 -27.57 -19.64 -2.89
C PRO A 319 -27.69 -21.17 -3.01
N SER A 320 -26.56 -21.88 -3.06
CA SER A 320 -26.55 -23.33 -2.93
C SER A 320 -27.09 -23.76 -1.54
N LYS A 321 -27.78 -24.90 -1.48
CA LYS A 321 -28.34 -25.42 -0.22
C LYS A 321 -27.21 -25.82 0.73
N LYS A 322 -27.21 -25.29 1.97
CA LYS A 322 -26.30 -25.71 3.04
C LYS A 322 -26.92 -26.83 3.88
N GLY A 323 -26.12 -27.81 4.29
CA GLY A 323 -26.49 -28.77 5.33
C GLY A 323 -27.28 -30.01 4.90
N ALA A 324 -27.45 -30.27 3.61
CA ALA A 324 -27.97 -31.55 3.13
C ALA A 324 -26.92 -32.68 3.29
N ALA A 325 -27.38 -33.91 3.53
CA ALA A 325 -26.51 -35.09 3.66
C ALA A 325 -25.66 -35.33 2.40
N GLU A 326 -26.21 -35.00 1.23
CA GLU A 326 -25.54 -34.96 -0.06
C GLU A 326 -25.68 -33.58 -0.71
N PHE A 327 -24.64 -33.15 -1.43
CA PHE A 327 -24.66 -31.87 -2.13
C PHE A 327 -25.40 -32.01 -3.47
N GLU A 328 -26.55 -31.36 -3.59
CA GLU A 328 -27.31 -31.28 -4.85
C GLU A 328 -26.94 -30.01 -5.63
N PRO A 329 -26.47 -30.12 -6.88
CA PRO A 329 -26.29 -28.97 -7.76
C PRO A 329 -27.63 -28.25 -8.02
N LEU A 330 -27.58 -26.92 -8.17
CA LEU A 330 -28.75 -26.14 -8.60
C LEU A 330 -29.10 -26.47 -10.07
N PRO A 331 -30.38 -26.40 -10.48
CA PRO A 331 -30.75 -26.61 -11.89
C PRO A 331 -30.02 -25.67 -12.83
N GLU A 332 -29.50 -26.20 -13.94
CA GLU A 332 -28.84 -25.40 -14.98
C GLU A 332 -29.77 -24.35 -15.58
N HIS A 333 -29.22 -23.18 -15.94
CA HIS A 333 -29.99 -22.09 -16.51
C HIS A 333 -29.15 -21.31 -17.53
N PRO A 334 -29.67 -21.03 -18.74
CA PRO A 334 -28.88 -20.44 -19.84
C PRO A 334 -28.38 -19.01 -19.56
N LEU A 335 -29.06 -18.30 -18.65
CA LEU A 335 -28.67 -16.95 -18.20
C LEU A 335 -27.97 -16.96 -16.83
N ALA A 336 -27.52 -18.12 -16.35
CA ALA A 336 -26.84 -18.20 -15.06
C ALA A 336 -25.36 -17.84 -15.17
N VAL A 337 -24.88 -17.14 -14.15
CA VAL A 337 -23.48 -17.11 -13.75
C VAL A 337 -23.37 -17.78 -12.39
N TYR A 338 -22.53 -18.81 -12.30
CA TYR A 338 -22.20 -19.48 -11.05
C TYR A 338 -21.00 -18.77 -10.42
N LEU A 339 -21.24 -18.10 -9.30
CA LEU A 339 -20.25 -17.34 -8.55
C LEU A 339 -19.90 -18.06 -7.25
N PRO A 340 -18.71 -18.68 -7.14
CA PRO A 340 -18.25 -19.24 -5.89
C PRO A 340 -18.21 -18.20 -4.77
N THR A 341 -18.69 -18.57 -3.58
CA THR A 341 -18.70 -17.64 -2.43
C THR A 341 -17.31 -17.37 -1.86
N MET A 342 -16.32 -18.21 -2.21
CA MET A 342 -14.90 -18.02 -1.90
C MET A 342 -14.22 -17.25 -3.03
N GLY A 343 -13.57 -16.13 -2.70
CA GLY A 343 -13.08 -15.16 -3.69
C GLY A 343 -12.10 -15.70 -4.74
N SER A 344 -11.31 -16.74 -4.45
CA SER A 344 -10.28 -17.23 -5.37
C SER A 344 -10.77 -18.18 -6.46
N THR A 345 -11.94 -18.81 -6.28
CA THR A 345 -12.46 -19.77 -7.27
C THR A 345 -13.14 -19.04 -8.42
N ARG A 346 -12.90 -19.48 -9.65
CA ARG A 346 -13.39 -18.81 -10.86
C ARG A 346 -14.92 -18.88 -10.98
N ALA A 347 -15.53 -17.75 -11.34
CA ALA A 347 -16.90 -17.69 -11.81
C ALA A 347 -17.01 -18.27 -13.22
N THR A 348 -18.15 -18.90 -13.53
CA THR A 348 -18.38 -19.62 -14.79
C THR A 348 -19.86 -19.58 -15.17
N THR A 349 -20.18 -19.78 -16.44
CA THR A 349 -21.55 -19.93 -16.96
C THR A 349 -22.02 -21.39 -16.99
N ALA A 350 -21.14 -22.34 -16.69
CA ALA A 350 -21.45 -23.78 -16.68
C ALA A 350 -21.04 -24.40 -15.34
N GLN A 351 -21.96 -25.15 -14.73
CA GLN A 351 -21.80 -25.70 -13.39
C GLN A 351 -20.78 -26.83 -13.32
N ASP A 352 -20.63 -27.60 -14.41
CA ASP A 352 -19.64 -28.69 -14.56
C ASP A 352 -18.19 -28.19 -14.54
N ARG A 353 -17.96 -26.90 -14.81
CA ARG A 353 -16.65 -26.24 -14.71
C ARG A 353 -16.28 -25.83 -13.27
N LEU A 354 -17.20 -25.97 -12.31
CA LEU A 354 -16.89 -25.73 -10.90
C LEU A 354 -16.06 -26.88 -10.32
N PRO A 355 -15.15 -26.62 -9.37
CA PRO A 355 -14.43 -27.70 -8.70
C PRO A 355 -15.38 -28.70 -8.02
N THR A 356 -15.13 -30.00 -8.19
CA THR A 356 -16.00 -31.07 -7.64
C THR A 356 -16.18 -31.02 -6.12
N LYS A 357 -15.21 -30.45 -5.39
CA LYS A 357 -15.27 -30.26 -3.93
C LYS A 357 -16.00 -28.97 -3.51
N LEU A 358 -16.34 -28.08 -4.44
CA LEU A 358 -16.98 -26.80 -4.13
C LEU A 358 -18.47 -26.99 -3.82
N LYS A 359 -18.83 -26.85 -2.55
CA LYS A 359 -20.22 -26.96 -2.08
C LYS A 359 -20.94 -25.62 -1.86
N SER A 360 -20.28 -24.50 -2.17
CA SER A 360 -20.77 -23.15 -1.86
C SER A 360 -20.58 -22.18 -3.03
N TYR A 361 -21.68 -21.86 -3.70
CA TYR A 361 -21.74 -20.86 -4.76
C TYR A 361 -23.12 -20.20 -4.81
N LEU A 362 -23.19 -19.07 -5.51
CA LEU A 362 -24.41 -18.35 -5.86
C LEU A 362 -24.71 -18.57 -7.34
N GLN A 363 -25.94 -18.93 -7.68
CA GLN A 363 -26.43 -18.86 -9.05
C GLN A 363 -27.07 -17.47 -9.27
N LEU A 364 -26.45 -16.69 -10.16
CA LEU A 364 -26.87 -15.35 -10.53
C LEU A 364 -27.64 -15.42 -11.85
N ILE A 365 -28.93 -15.14 -11.84
CA ILE A 365 -29.75 -15.11 -13.05
C ILE A 365 -29.68 -13.70 -13.65
N VAL A 366 -28.98 -13.60 -14.78
CA VAL A 366 -28.68 -12.35 -15.46
C VAL A 366 -29.88 -11.85 -16.26
N ASP A 367 -30.12 -10.53 -16.26
CA ASP A 367 -31.05 -9.89 -17.18
C ASP A 367 -30.38 -9.70 -18.56
N PRO A 368 -30.82 -10.42 -19.60
CA PRO A 368 -30.16 -10.41 -20.92
C PRO A 368 -30.35 -9.09 -21.67
N ALA A 369 -31.27 -8.22 -21.24
CA ALA A 369 -31.42 -6.88 -21.82
C ALA A 369 -30.31 -5.92 -21.36
N ILE A 370 -29.62 -6.27 -20.27
CA ILE A 370 -28.65 -5.40 -19.60
C ILE A 370 -27.24 -5.99 -19.68
N ALA A 371 -27.09 -7.29 -19.42
CA ALA A 371 -25.78 -7.94 -19.32
C ALA A 371 -25.70 -9.30 -20.03
N HIS A 372 -24.53 -9.61 -20.57
CA HIS A 372 -24.21 -10.91 -21.14
C HIS A 372 -23.61 -11.84 -20.06
N PRO A 373 -24.12 -13.08 -19.85
CA PRO A 373 -23.63 -13.97 -18.78
C PRO A 373 -22.12 -14.28 -18.85
N GLU A 374 -21.60 -14.61 -20.03
CA GLU A 374 -20.15 -14.85 -20.20
C GLU A 374 -19.30 -13.61 -19.86
N TYR A 375 -19.76 -12.41 -20.24
CA TYR A 375 -19.08 -11.17 -19.89
C TYR A 375 -18.99 -11.03 -18.37
N LEU A 376 -20.10 -11.18 -17.65
CA LEU A 376 -20.10 -11.10 -16.19
C LEU A 376 -19.22 -12.16 -15.54
N ALA A 377 -19.27 -13.40 -16.02
CA ALA A 377 -18.41 -14.48 -15.52
C ALA A 377 -16.92 -14.15 -15.72
N HIS A 378 -16.52 -13.63 -16.89
CA HIS A 378 -15.15 -13.18 -17.13
C HIS A 378 -14.79 -11.99 -16.26
N TRP A 379 -15.68 -11.00 -16.10
CA TRP A 379 -15.43 -9.82 -15.29
C TRP A 379 -15.20 -10.15 -13.81
N PHE A 380 -16.00 -11.05 -13.21
CA PHE A 380 -15.79 -11.52 -11.82
C PHE A 380 -14.45 -12.23 -11.60
N ASN A 381 -13.79 -12.67 -12.68
CA ASN A 381 -12.47 -13.29 -12.66
C ASN A 381 -11.32 -12.30 -12.93
N THR A 382 -11.64 -11.05 -13.28
CA THR A 382 -10.63 -9.98 -13.37
C THR A 382 -10.20 -9.52 -11.99
N GLU A 383 -9.08 -8.83 -11.89
CA GLU A 383 -8.61 -8.22 -10.65
C GLU A 383 -9.67 -7.32 -9.98
N ALA A 384 -10.31 -6.43 -10.76
CA ALA A 384 -11.41 -5.59 -10.26
C ALA A 384 -12.62 -6.43 -9.78
N GLY A 385 -12.93 -7.53 -10.47
CA GLY A 385 -13.98 -8.46 -10.07
C GLY A 385 -13.66 -9.23 -8.79
N LEU A 386 -12.39 -9.60 -8.57
CA LEU A 386 -11.94 -10.24 -7.33
C LEU A 386 -12.01 -9.27 -6.14
N LEU A 387 -11.60 -8.01 -6.32
CA LEU A 387 -11.75 -6.97 -5.31
C LEU A 387 -13.23 -6.72 -4.96
N PHE A 388 -14.09 -6.65 -5.97
CA PHE A 388 -15.55 -6.54 -5.79
C PHE A 388 -16.12 -7.71 -4.96
N ARG A 389 -15.70 -8.94 -5.25
CA ARG A 389 -16.11 -10.14 -4.49
C ARG A 389 -15.61 -10.11 -3.05
N SER A 390 -14.39 -9.63 -2.83
CA SER A 390 -13.80 -9.46 -1.50
C SER A 390 -14.59 -8.45 -0.66
N MET A 391 -14.91 -7.27 -1.22
CA MET A 391 -15.76 -6.27 -0.56
C MET A 391 -17.15 -6.81 -0.22
N SER A 392 -17.68 -7.67 -1.08
CA SER A 392 -18.99 -8.29 -0.86
C SER A 392 -18.96 -9.40 0.19
N SER A 393 -17.79 -9.77 0.73
CA SER A 393 -17.64 -10.88 1.67
C SER A 393 -17.74 -10.46 3.13
N SER A 394 -18.15 -11.40 3.99
CA SER A 394 -18.26 -11.21 5.44
C SER A 394 -17.82 -12.48 6.20
N GLY A 395 -17.41 -12.32 7.46
CA GLY A 395 -16.95 -13.41 8.34
C GLY A 395 -15.44 -13.37 8.64
N THR A 396 -15.04 -13.82 9.84
CA THR A 396 -13.67 -13.69 10.35
C THR A 396 -12.78 -14.90 10.09
N THR A 397 -13.34 -16.12 10.09
CA THR A 397 -12.56 -17.36 9.90
C THR A 397 -12.55 -17.83 8.45
N ILE A 398 -13.70 -17.76 7.77
CA ILE A 398 -13.85 -18.09 6.35
C ILE A 398 -14.77 -17.03 5.73
N PRO A 399 -14.22 -15.96 5.13
CA PRO A 399 -15.00 -14.92 4.48
C PRO A 399 -15.82 -15.51 3.32
N ALA A 400 -17.11 -15.21 3.28
CA ALA A 400 -18.00 -15.62 2.20
C ALA A 400 -18.85 -14.45 1.73
N ILE A 401 -19.14 -14.40 0.42
CA ILE A 401 -19.98 -13.37 -0.20
C ILE A 401 -21.34 -13.28 0.52
N ALA A 402 -21.61 -12.11 1.11
CA ALA A 402 -22.88 -11.74 1.73
C ALA A 402 -23.84 -11.22 0.65
N ILE A 403 -24.97 -11.91 0.47
CA ILE A 403 -25.95 -11.60 -0.58
C ILE A 403 -26.50 -10.16 -0.45
N GLY A 404 -26.70 -9.66 0.78
CA GLY A 404 -27.15 -8.29 1.01
C GLY A 404 -26.18 -7.26 0.44
N ILE A 405 -24.90 -7.37 0.81
CA ILE A 405 -23.84 -6.47 0.32
C ILE A 405 -23.72 -6.57 -1.20
N LEU A 406 -23.76 -7.79 -1.75
CA LEU A 406 -23.71 -8.01 -3.20
C LEU A 406 -24.86 -7.29 -3.93
N LYS A 407 -26.09 -7.32 -3.39
CA LYS A 407 -27.26 -6.67 -4.02
C LYS A 407 -27.21 -5.15 -3.98
N ASP A 408 -26.63 -4.59 -2.94
CA ASP A 408 -26.53 -3.13 -2.73
C ASP A 408 -25.35 -2.50 -3.50
N SER A 409 -24.51 -3.34 -4.12
CA SER A 409 -23.32 -2.92 -4.85
C SER A 409 -23.60 -2.49 -6.30
N SER A 410 -22.58 -1.94 -6.97
CA SER A 410 -22.61 -1.59 -8.39
C SER A 410 -21.45 -2.23 -9.14
N ILE A 411 -21.70 -2.64 -10.39
CA ILE A 411 -20.72 -3.27 -11.27
C ILE A 411 -20.52 -2.43 -12.54
N PRO A 412 -19.30 -2.36 -13.10
CA PRO A 412 -19.05 -1.69 -14.35
C PRO A 412 -19.60 -2.55 -15.49
N LEU A 413 -20.40 -1.94 -16.34
CA LEU A 413 -21.10 -2.66 -17.39
C LEU A 413 -21.05 -1.87 -18.72
N PRO A 414 -20.31 -2.35 -19.74
CA PRO A 414 -20.23 -1.67 -21.01
C PRO A 414 -21.56 -1.85 -21.76
N PRO A 415 -21.85 -1.02 -22.77
CA PRO A 415 -23.01 -1.25 -23.62
C PRO A 415 -23.04 -2.69 -24.14
N LEU A 416 -24.23 -3.31 -24.19
CA LEU A 416 -24.39 -4.73 -24.56
C LEU A 416 -23.64 -5.13 -25.85
N PRO A 417 -23.63 -4.33 -26.95
CA PRO A 417 -22.85 -4.66 -28.14
C PRO A 417 -21.33 -4.76 -27.91
N GLN A 418 -20.80 -3.97 -26.97
CA GLN A 418 -19.39 -4.04 -26.59
C GLN A 418 -19.11 -5.29 -25.73
N GLN A 419 -20.02 -5.66 -24.82
CA GLN A 419 -19.92 -6.92 -24.06
C GLN A 419 -19.84 -8.11 -25.01
N GLU A 420 -20.73 -8.17 -26.01
CA GLU A 420 -20.72 -9.23 -27.03
C GLU A 420 -19.41 -9.26 -27.83
N ARG A 421 -18.88 -8.11 -28.23
CA ARG A 421 -17.60 -8.03 -28.95
C ARG A 421 -16.42 -8.53 -28.09
N MET A 422 -16.42 -8.21 -26.79
CA MET A 422 -15.42 -8.70 -25.86
C MET A 422 -15.49 -10.23 -25.73
N VAL A 423 -16.70 -10.77 -25.54
CA VAL A 423 -16.93 -12.22 -25.47
C VAL A 423 -16.48 -12.92 -26.76
N ARG A 424 -16.83 -12.39 -27.93
CA ARG A 424 -16.40 -12.94 -29.22
C ARG A 424 -14.88 -12.95 -29.36
N THR A 425 -14.21 -11.85 -29.00
CA THR A 425 -12.74 -11.77 -29.02
C THR A 425 -12.11 -12.78 -28.05
N GLN A 426 -12.67 -12.94 -26.85
CA GLN A 426 -12.19 -13.92 -25.87
C GLN A 426 -12.30 -15.35 -26.39
N ARG A 427 -13.39 -15.70 -27.10
CA ARG A 427 -13.54 -17.02 -27.73
C ARG A 427 -12.46 -17.29 -28.79
N VAL A 428 -12.04 -16.27 -29.56
CA VAL A 428 -10.91 -16.39 -30.50
C VAL A 428 -9.60 -16.68 -29.74
N VAL A 429 -9.37 -16.01 -28.62
CA VAL A 429 -8.18 -16.27 -27.77
C VAL A 429 -8.20 -17.69 -27.22
N ASP A 430 -9.36 -18.17 -26.74
CA ASP A 430 -9.47 -19.52 -26.19
C ASP A 430 -9.30 -20.60 -27.28
N GLN A 431 -9.77 -20.34 -28.50
CA GLN A 431 -9.51 -21.19 -29.66
C GLN A 431 -8.01 -21.27 -29.98
N MET A 432 -7.31 -20.14 -30.01
CA MET A 432 -5.85 -20.11 -30.23
C MET A 432 -5.09 -20.86 -29.13
N ARG A 433 -5.53 -20.76 -27.87
CA ARG A 433 -4.93 -21.52 -26.76
C ARG A 433 -5.08 -23.02 -26.97
N LEU A 434 -6.27 -23.48 -27.39
CA LEU A 434 -6.51 -24.88 -27.69
C LEU A 434 -5.60 -25.37 -28.82
N GLU A 435 -5.50 -24.60 -29.92
CA GLU A 435 -4.62 -24.92 -31.04
C GLU A 435 -3.15 -25.02 -30.63
N LEU A 436 -2.68 -24.15 -29.73
CA LEU A 436 -1.34 -24.20 -29.18
C LEU A 436 -1.12 -25.43 -28.28
N THR A 437 -2.09 -25.76 -27.41
CA THR A 437 -2.02 -26.97 -26.56
C THR A 437 -2.03 -28.25 -27.40
N GLU A 438 -2.80 -28.29 -28.49
CA GLU A 438 -2.79 -29.39 -29.45
C GLU A 438 -1.45 -29.49 -30.17
N ALA A 439 -0.88 -28.36 -30.60
CA ALA A 439 0.45 -28.33 -31.22
C ALA A 439 1.54 -28.83 -30.26
N GLU A 440 1.53 -28.36 -29.01
CA GLU A 440 2.45 -28.83 -27.96
C GLU A 440 2.33 -30.34 -27.73
N SER A 441 1.10 -30.85 -27.62
CA SER A 441 0.84 -32.29 -27.48
C SER A 441 1.35 -33.08 -28.70
N ALA A 442 1.17 -32.55 -29.91
CA ALA A 442 1.61 -33.21 -31.15
C ALA A 442 3.14 -33.33 -31.25
N ILE A 443 3.89 -32.35 -30.74
CA ILE A 443 5.37 -32.37 -30.69
C ILE A 443 5.85 -33.59 -29.91
N TRP A 444 5.34 -33.77 -28.69
CA TRP A 444 5.84 -34.81 -27.78
C TRP A 444 5.24 -36.19 -28.04
N ALA A 445 4.05 -36.24 -28.64
CA ALA A 445 3.43 -37.50 -29.05
C ALA A 445 3.94 -38.02 -30.40
N SER A 446 4.81 -37.29 -31.09
CA SER A 446 5.36 -37.64 -32.42
C SER A 446 4.29 -37.99 -33.46
N THR A 447 3.12 -37.34 -33.37
CA THR A 447 1.94 -37.68 -34.19
C THR A 447 1.94 -37.01 -35.56
N ARG A 448 2.81 -36.01 -35.79
CA ARG A 448 2.98 -35.24 -37.03
C ARG A 448 4.45 -34.85 -37.21
N SER A 449 4.84 -34.46 -38.42
CA SER A 449 6.20 -33.92 -38.64
C SER A 449 6.36 -32.55 -37.98
N LEU A 450 7.58 -32.24 -37.52
CA LEU A 450 7.87 -30.94 -36.88
C LEU A 450 7.60 -29.76 -37.83
N ASP A 451 7.86 -29.93 -39.13
CA ASP A 451 7.60 -28.90 -40.14
C ASP A 451 6.09 -28.63 -40.35
N GLU A 452 5.25 -29.66 -40.29
CA GLU A 452 3.80 -29.50 -40.33
C GLU A 452 3.24 -28.80 -39.09
N ILE A 453 3.80 -29.10 -37.92
CA ILE A 453 3.43 -28.44 -36.66
C ILE A 453 3.87 -26.98 -36.73
N ALA A 454 5.12 -26.71 -37.10
CA ALA A 454 5.66 -25.36 -37.24
C ALA A 454 4.90 -24.51 -38.27
N GLY A 455 4.49 -25.10 -39.40
CA GLY A 455 3.72 -24.42 -40.44
C GLY A 455 2.31 -24.00 -40.01
N LYS A 456 1.74 -24.63 -38.98
CA LYS A 456 0.43 -24.30 -38.40
C LYS A 456 0.51 -23.35 -37.22
N LEU A 457 1.70 -23.14 -36.65
CA LEU A 457 1.87 -22.13 -35.61
C LEU A 457 1.60 -20.73 -36.19
N PRO A 458 1.02 -19.81 -35.39
CA PRO A 458 0.80 -18.44 -35.83
C PRO A 458 2.13 -17.81 -36.27
N LYS A 459 2.29 -17.55 -37.57
CA LYS A 459 3.44 -16.83 -38.10
C LYS A 459 3.47 -15.45 -37.47
N THR A 460 4.42 -15.23 -36.58
CA THR A 460 4.52 -13.99 -35.84
C THR A 460 5.85 -13.32 -36.13
N ASP A 461 5.77 -12.05 -36.50
CA ASP A 461 6.93 -11.21 -36.74
C ASP A 461 7.62 -10.94 -35.41
N HIS A 462 8.73 -11.64 -35.17
CA HIS A 462 9.52 -11.52 -33.95
C HIS A 462 10.21 -10.15 -33.83
N GLU A 463 10.55 -9.50 -34.96
CA GLU A 463 11.22 -8.20 -34.96
C GLU A 463 10.25 -7.07 -34.60
N ALA A 464 9.05 -7.06 -35.21
CA ALA A 464 7.99 -6.13 -34.83
C ALA A 464 7.66 -6.27 -33.33
N ARG A 465 7.54 -7.52 -32.85
CA ARG A 465 7.25 -7.80 -31.44
C ARG A 465 8.34 -7.37 -30.47
N PHE A 466 9.62 -7.44 -30.83
CA PHE A 466 10.70 -6.95 -29.95
C PHE A 466 10.62 -5.43 -29.80
N THR A 467 10.46 -4.72 -30.92
CA THR A 467 10.34 -3.26 -30.93
C THR A 467 9.09 -2.82 -30.16
N ASP A 468 7.95 -3.47 -30.39
CA ASP A 468 6.70 -3.20 -29.66
C ASP A 468 6.89 -3.35 -28.15
N TRP A 469 7.63 -4.37 -27.70
CA TRP A 469 7.92 -4.56 -26.28
C TRP A 469 8.85 -3.47 -25.73
N VAL A 470 9.92 -3.11 -26.45
CA VAL A 470 10.83 -2.02 -26.04
C VAL A 470 10.06 -0.71 -25.84
N GLU A 471 9.07 -0.43 -26.69
CA GLU A 471 8.22 0.76 -26.57
C GLU A 471 7.26 0.73 -25.37
N THR A 472 7.13 -0.40 -24.66
CA THR A 472 6.39 -0.47 -23.38
C THR A 472 7.27 -0.22 -22.15
N LEU A 473 8.60 -0.24 -22.29
CA LEU A 473 9.52 -0.09 -21.16
C LEU A 473 9.69 1.38 -20.77
N PRO A 474 10.07 1.69 -19.52
CA PRO A 474 10.51 3.02 -19.13
C PRO A 474 11.70 3.47 -19.99
N PHE A 475 11.70 4.75 -20.39
CA PHE A 475 12.74 5.35 -21.24
C PHE A 475 14.18 5.03 -20.83
N PRO A 476 14.55 5.00 -19.53
CA PRO A 476 15.91 4.66 -19.12
C PRO A 476 16.39 3.28 -19.59
N LEU A 477 15.46 2.31 -19.74
CA LEU A 477 15.75 0.95 -20.19
C LEU A 477 15.52 0.80 -21.70
N ALA A 478 14.44 1.38 -22.21
CA ALA A 478 14.07 1.33 -23.62
C ALA A 478 15.15 1.96 -24.52
N SER A 479 15.71 3.08 -24.08
CA SER A 479 16.80 3.77 -24.80
C SER A 479 18.04 2.87 -24.97
N ILE A 480 18.43 2.08 -23.96
CA ILE A 480 19.57 1.15 -24.04
C ILE A 480 19.29 0.04 -25.06
N LEU A 481 18.10 -0.57 -25.01
CA LEU A 481 17.71 -1.64 -25.94
C LEU A 481 17.54 -1.14 -27.38
N ARG A 482 17.14 0.12 -27.56
CA ARG A 482 17.09 0.76 -28.87
C ARG A 482 18.48 0.88 -29.49
N HIS A 483 19.49 1.27 -28.72
CA HIS A 483 20.88 1.32 -29.19
C HIS A 483 21.41 -0.09 -29.53
N TYR A 484 21.16 -1.06 -28.65
CA TYR A 484 21.50 -2.47 -28.87
C TYR A 484 20.96 -3.00 -30.20
N HIS A 485 19.72 -2.64 -30.54
CA HIS A 485 19.05 -3.13 -31.73
C HIS A 485 19.41 -2.33 -33.00
N ALA A 486 19.48 -1.01 -32.91
CA ALA A 486 19.57 -0.14 -34.09
C ALA A 486 20.99 0.31 -34.44
N VAL A 487 21.89 0.41 -33.45
CA VAL A 487 23.23 1.00 -33.61
C VAL A 487 24.31 -0.07 -33.56
N ASP A 488 24.29 -0.91 -32.53
CA ASP A 488 25.39 -1.85 -32.25
C ASP A 488 25.48 -2.95 -33.33
N ARG A 489 26.66 -3.08 -33.96
CA ARG A 489 26.87 -3.99 -35.11
C ARG A 489 27.68 -5.23 -34.78
N THR A 490 28.72 -5.11 -33.95
CA THR A 490 29.57 -6.24 -33.56
C THR A 490 29.00 -7.00 -32.37
N TYR A 491 29.41 -8.26 -32.18
CA TYR A 491 28.98 -9.01 -30.99
C TYR A 491 29.59 -8.44 -29.72
N LYS A 492 30.78 -7.82 -29.80
CA LYS A 492 31.39 -7.10 -28.67
C LYS A 492 30.54 -5.93 -28.21
N ASP A 493 30.09 -5.08 -29.13
CA ASP A 493 29.25 -3.90 -28.83
C ASP A 493 27.90 -4.35 -28.27
N LYS A 494 27.25 -5.31 -28.95
CA LYS A 494 25.95 -5.85 -28.54
C LYS A 494 26.01 -6.48 -27.15
N ARG A 495 27.05 -7.26 -26.87
CA ARG A 495 27.28 -7.86 -25.55
C ARG A 495 27.49 -6.79 -24.49
N GLU A 496 28.30 -5.78 -24.76
CA GLU A 496 28.54 -4.66 -23.83
C GLU A 496 27.26 -3.88 -23.53
N ARG A 497 26.46 -3.59 -24.56
CA ARG A 497 25.18 -2.90 -24.39
C ARG A 497 24.17 -3.72 -23.58
N LEU A 498 24.12 -5.05 -23.77
CA LEU A 498 23.27 -5.90 -22.93
C LEU A 498 23.73 -5.94 -21.47
N LEU A 499 25.05 -5.92 -21.20
CA LEU A 499 25.55 -5.79 -19.82
C LEU A 499 25.12 -4.45 -19.19
N HIS A 500 25.21 -3.34 -19.93
CA HIS A 500 24.70 -2.05 -19.48
C HIS A 500 23.19 -2.07 -19.24
N PHE A 501 22.42 -2.76 -20.09
CA PHE A 501 20.99 -2.95 -19.87
C PHE A 501 20.72 -3.67 -18.54
N PHE A 502 21.41 -4.77 -18.25
CA PHE A 502 21.18 -5.51 -17.00
C PHE A 502 21.60 -4.73 -15.76
N GLU A 503 22.68 -3.94 -15.83
CA GLU A 503 23.10 -3.05 -14.75
C GLU A 503 22.03 -1.96 -14.49
N ALA A 504 21.63 -1.23 -15.54
CA ALA A 504 20.56 -0.24 -15.46
C ALA A 504 19.22 -0.84 -15.02
N PHE A 505 18.91 -2.07 -15.42
CA PHE A 505 17.71 -2.79 -15.01
C PHE A 505 17.74 -3.12 -13.51
N ALA A 506 18.87 -3.63 -12.99
CA ALA A 506 19.01 -3.87 -11.56
C ALA A 506 18.92 -2.57 -10.74
N GLU A 507 19.56 -1.50 -11.22
CA GLU A 507 19.50 -0.16 -10.63
C GLU A 507 18.07 0.35 -10.55
N PHE A 508 17.38 0.36 -11.69
CA PHE A 508 16.02 0.86 -11.78
C PHE A 508 15.07 0.09 -10.86
N MET A 509 15.13 -1.24 -10.86
CA MET A 509 14.28 -2.09 -10.01
C MET A 509 14.60 -1.88 -8.52
N ALA A 510 15.89 -1.81 -8.14
CA ALA A 510 16.29 -1.52 -6.77
C ALA A 510 15.81 -0.14 -6.31
N ILE A 511 15.89 0.88 -7.17
CA ILE A 511 15.46 2.24 -6.88
C ILE A 511 13.94 2.30 -6.69
N ILE A 512 13.14 1.56 -7.47
CA ILE A 512 11.69 1.46 -7.24
C ILE A 512 11.40 0.93 -5.83
N HIS A 513 12.06 -0.15 -5.41
CA HIS A 513 11.89 -0.68 -4.06
C HIS A 513 12.36 0.29 -2.98
N LEU A 514 13.52 0.93 -3.15
CA LEU A 514 14.00 1.95 -2.21
C LEU A 514 12.99 3.10 -2.09
N SER A 515 12.43 3.55 -3.21
CA SER A 515 11.41 4.59 -3.25
C SER A 515 10.19 4.22 -2.41
N ALA A 516 9.69 2.99 -2.60
CA ALA A 516 8.55 2.47 -1.85
C ALA A 516 8.87 2.37 -0.35
N TYR A 517 9.92 1.66 0.04
CA TYR A 517 10.23 1.44 1.47
C TYR A 517 10.64 2.72 2.22
N THR A 518 11.31 3.67 1.57
CA THR A 518 11.72 4.92 2.24
C THR A 518 10.58 5.94 2.37
N SER A 519 9.47 5.75 1.65
CA SER A 519 8.26 6.55 1.85
C SER A 519 7.50 6.23 3.15
N ASP A 520 7.79 5.08 3.78
CA ASP A 520 7.20 4.64 5.04
C ASP A 520 8.32 4.43 6.08
N PRO A 521 8.55 5.38 7.01
CA PRO A 521 9.62 5.30 7.99
C PRO A 521 9.57 4.04 8.87
N GLY A 522 8.37 3.55 9.19
CA GLY A 522 8.20 2.34 10.00
C GLY A 522 8.64 1.09 9.25
N ARG A 523 8.29 0.99 7.95
CA ARG A 523 8.77 -0.10 7.09
C ARG A 523 10.25 0.01 6.78
N TRP A 524 10.77 1.22 6.56
CA TRP A 524 12.18 1.44 6.33
C TRP A 524 13.02 0.85 7.47
N LEU A 525 12.64 1.14 8.72
CA LEU A 525 13.31 0.60 9.90
C LEU A 525 13.34 -0.94 9.92
N LEU A 526 12.26 -1.60 9.50
CA LEU A 526 12.16 -3.05 9.44
C LEU A 526 13.08 -3.67 8.37
N VAL A 527 13.27 -2.99 7.24
CA VAL A 527 14.10 -3.49 6.14
C VAL A 527 15.57 -3.11 6.25
N GLN A 528 15.92 -2.04 6.96
CA GLN A 528 17.31 -1.64 7.21
C GLN A 528 18.15 -2.79 7.80
N GLU A 529 17.63 -3.46 8.83
CA GLU A 529 18.31 -4.61 9.44
C GLU A 529 18.44 -5.80 8.47
N LYS A 530 17.46 -6.00 7.59
CA LYS A 530 17.50 -7.05 6.56
C LYS A 530 18.54 -6.73 5.49
N LEU A 531 18.63 -5.46 5.09
CA LEU A 531 19.64 -4.97 4.16
C LEU A 531 21.06 -5.16 4.73
N LYS A 532 21.30 -4.78 5.99
CA LYS A 532 22.58 -5.01 6.68
C LYS A 532 22.98 -6.49 6.72
N ARG A 533 22.03 -7.39 6.96
CA ARG A 533 22.29 -8.84 6.92
C ARG A 533 22.61 -9.33 5.51
N ALA A 534 21.92 -8.80 4.49
CA ALA A 534 22.17 -9.15 3.10
C ALA A 534 23.58 -8.71 2.62
N SER A 535 24.15 -7.67 3.22
CA SER A 535 25.53 -7.22 3.00
C SER A 535 26.55 -7.84 3.98
N ASN A 536 26.29 -9.04 4.50
CA ASN A 536 27.18 -9.76 5.44
C ASN A 536 27.53 -8.96 6.71
N GLY A 537 26.62 -8.12 7.19
CA GLY A 537 26.81 -7.31 8.39
C GLY A 537 27.57 -6.00 8.18
N ALA A 538 28.04 -5.72 6.96
CA ALA A 538 28.55 -4.40 6.59
C ALA A 538 27.39 -3.45 6.28
N ASP A 539 27.54 -2.16 6.57
CA ASP A 539 26.58 -1.16 6.09
C ASP A 539 26.60 -1.12 4.55
N LEU A 540 25.42 -0.87 3.92
CA LEU A 540 25.36 -0.66 2.48
C LEU A 540 26.18 0.58 2.11
N ASP A 541 27.34 0.36 1.49
CA ASP A 541 28.22 1.43 1.10
C ASP A 541 27.83 2.01 -0.26
N PHE A 542 26.97 3.01 -0.24
CA PHE A 542 26.60 3.75 -1.44
C PHE A 542 27.72 4.68 -1.95
N ARG A 543 28.90 4.79 -1.31
CA ARG A 543 30.01 5.61 -1.86
C ARG A 543 30.45 5.14 -3.25
N ARG A 544 30.28 3.84 -3.54
CA ARG A 544 30.40 3.26 -4.89
C ARG A 544 29.26 2.27 -5.12
N ALA A 545 28.27 2.66 -5.92
CA ALA A 545 27.14 1.82 -6.26
C ALA A 545 27.47 0.93 -7.46
N SER A 546 27.96 -0.27 -7.17
CA SER A 546 28.24 -1.28 -8.21
C SER A 546 27.00 -2.05 -8.64
N PHE A 547 27.02 -2.66 -9.83
CA PHE A 547 26.00 -3.64 -10.25
C PHE A 547 25.66 -4.66 -9.15
N GLY A 548 26.67 -5.23 -8.46
CA GLY A 548 26.46 -6.18 -7.37
C GLY A 548 25.73 -5.59 -6.15
N LEU A 549 25.96 -4.31 -5.83
CA LEU A 549 25.24 -3.62 -4.76
C LEU A 549 23.75 -3.51 -5.11
N TRP A 550 23.44 -3.08 -6.33
CA TRP A 550 22.06 -2.95 -6.80
C TRP A 550 21.32 -4.28 -6.85
N CYS A 551 21.98 -5.35 -7.32
CA CYS A 551 21.45 -6.71 -7.21
C CYS A 551 21.14 -7.11 -5.76
N THR A 552 22.02 -6.75 -4.81
CA THR A 552 21.82 -7.05 -3.38
C THR A 552 20.59 -6.33 -2.82
N VAL A 553 20.46 -5.02 -3.12
CA VAL A 553 19.32 -4.20 -2.69
C VAL A 553 18.02 -4.73 -3.29
N TYR A 554 17.98 -4.97 -4.61
CA TYR A 554 16.81 -5.55 -5.29
C TYR A 554 16.42 -6.88 -4.66
N ASN A 555 17.36 -7.82 -4.52
CA ASN A 555 17.07 -9.16 -4.00
C ASN A 555 16.53 -9.13 -2.57
N ALA A 556 17.08 -8.28 -1.71
CA ALA A 556 16.62 -8.13 -0.33
C ALA A 556 15.19 -7.57 -0.25
N LEU A 557 14.92 -6.46 -0.96
CA LEU A 557 13.63 -5.78 -0.89
C LEU A 557 12.53 -6.49 -1.69
N ALA A 558 12.85 -7.10 -2.84
CA ALA A 558 11.93 -7.94 -3.60
C ALA A 558 11.54 -9.18 -2.79
N LYS A 559 12.50 -9.81 -2.08
CA LYS A 559 12.20 -10.95 -1.19
C LYS A 559 11.26 -10.54 -0.06
N GLU A 560 11.48 -9.37 0.55
CA GLU A 560 10.60 -8.88 1.61
C GLU A 560 9.20 -8.56 1.09
N THR A 561 9.11 -7.90 -0.06
CA THR A 561 7.83 -7.57 -0.68
C THR A 561 7.05 -8.84 -1.06
N ARG A 562 7.72 -9.87 -1.61
CA ARG A 562 7.10 -11.19 -1.84
C ARG A 562 6.60 -11.84 -0.56
N ARG A 563 7.35 -11.74 0.54
CA ARG A 563 6.91 -12.31 1.83
C ARG A 563 5.57 -11.70 2.22
N MET A 564 5.47 -10.38 2.18
CA MET A 564 4.25 -9.65 2.54
C MET A 564 3.09 -9.91 1.56
N LEU A 565 3.36 -10.06 0.25
CA LEU A 565 2.31 -10.39 -0.74
C LEU A 565 1.67 -11.76 -0.49
N ASN A 566 2.41 -12.68 0.14
CA ASN A 566 1.94 -14.02 0.50
C ASN A 566 1.28 -14.09 1.89
N GLU A 567 1.16 -12.96 2.60
CA GLU A 567 0.53 -12.88 3.93
C GLU A 567 -0.97 -12.52 3.84
N LYS A 568 -1.55 -11.97 4.90
CA LYS A 568 -3.00 -11.71 5.02
C LYS A 568 -3.40 -10.58 4.06
N ASP A 569 -4.70 -10.46 3.78
CA ASP A 569 -5.21 -9.45 2.83
C ASP A 569 -4.88 -8.00 3.25
N GLU A 570 -4.74 -7.73 4.55
CA GLU A 570 -4.27 -6.45 5.08
C GLU A 570 -2.83 -6.12 4.61
N ASP A 571 -1.94 -7.11 4.60
CA ASP A 571 -0.55 -6.92 4.15
C ASP A 571 -0.47 -6.67 2.65
N LYS A 572 -1.34 -7.33 1.86
CA LYS A 572 -1.45 -7.12 0.41
C LYS A 572 -1.89 -5.69 0.08
N GLN A 573 -2.95 -5.21 0.74
CA GLN A 573 -3.41 -3.83 0.56
C GLN A 573 -2.32 -2.83 0.95
N ALA A 574 -1.64 -3.10 2.06
CA ALA A 574 -0.60 -2.20 2.54
C ALA A 574 0.65 -2.19 1.62
N ILE A 575 0.91 -3.24 0.83
CA ILE A 575 1.93 -3.21 -0.25
C ILE A 575 1.42 -2.44 -1.46
N ALA A 576 0.18 -2.68 -1.89
CA ALA A 576 -0.45 -1.94 -2.97
C ALA A 576 -0.38 -0.42 -2.72
N ASP A 577 -0.68 0.01 -1.49
CA ASP A 577 -0.54 1.40 -1.06
C ASP A 577 0.92 1.87 -1.06
N LEU A 578 1.86 1.05 -0.56
CA LEU A 578 3.29 1.38 -0.51
C LEU A 578 3.88 1.67 -1.90
N TYR A 579 3.47 0.91 -2.91
CA TYR A 579 3.93 1.11 -4.30
C TYR A 579 3.00 2.04 -5.09
N SER A 580 1.86 2.46 -4.53
CA SER A 580 0.80 3.19 -5.25
C SER A 580 0.27 2.44 -6.50
N VAL A 581 0.12 1.12 -6.39
CA VAL A 581 -0.28 0.22 -7.50
C VAL A 581 -1.49 -0.62 -7.09
N ALA A 582 -2.52 -0.66 -7.92
CA ALA A 582 -3.62 -1.63 -7.82
C ALA A 582 -3.14 -3.03 -8.12
N SER A 583 -2.40 -3.13 -9.22
CA SER A 583 -2.32 -4.38 -9.91
C SER A 583 -1.39 -5.34 -9.22
N GLN A 584 -1.96 -6.41 -8.67
CA GLN A 584 -1.22 -7.54 -8.14
C GLN A 584 -0.26 -8.08 -9.21
N SER A 585 -0.69 -8.17 -10.46
CA SER A 585 0.17 -8.62 -11.56
C SER A 585 1.38 -7.71 -11.79
N CYS A 586 1.19 -6.40 -11.64
CA CYS A 586 2.28 -5.43 -11.73
C CYS A 586 3.27 -5.62 -10.57
N LEU A 587 2.78 -5.74 -9.34
CA LEU A 587 3.61 -5.99 -8.16
C LEU A 587 4.37 -7.31 -8.26
N GLU A 588 3.71 -8.38 -8.71
CA GLU A 588 4.32 -9.70 -8.93
C GLU A 588 5.48 -9.62 -9.93
N GLY A 589 5.31 -8.88 -11.03
CA GLY A 589 6.37 -8.63 -12.00
C GLY A 589 7.56 -7.86 -11.41
N LEU A 590 7.31 -6.89 -10.53
CA LEU A 590 8.38 -6.14 -9.84
C LEU A 590 9.19 -6.99 -8.86
N VAL A 591 8.63 -8.11 -8.38
CA VAL A 591 9.24 -8.93 -7.33
C VAL A 591 9.54 -10.36 -7.78
N ASP A 592 9.51 -10.66 -9.08
CA ASP A 592 9.64 -12.02 -9.59
C ASP A 592 10.99 -12.66 -9.19
N LYS A 593 10.94 -13.92 -8.75
CA LYS A 593 12.12 -14.65 -8.24
C LYS A 593 13.10 -15.06 -9.34
N GLY A 594 12.61 -15.30 -10.54
CA GLY A 594 13.48 -15.58 -11.69
C GLY A 594 14.27 -14.35 -12.13
N LEU A 595 13.72 -13.13 -11.97
CA LEU A 595 14.49 -11.91 -12.27
C LEU A 595 15.73 -11.77 -11.38
N SER A 596 15.67 -12.18 -10.10
CA SER A 596 16.84 -12.24 -9.22
C SER A 596 17.96 -13.13 -9.81
N GLN A 597 17.59 -14.29 -10.35
CA GLN A 597 18.55 -15.24 -10.94
C GLN A 597 19.14 -14.71 -12.25
N VAL A 598 18.33 -14.01 -13.05
CA VAL A 598 18.79 -13.35 -14.29
C VAL A 598 19.84 -12.28 -13.98
N LEU A 599 19.56 -11.40 -13.02
CA LEU A 599 20.47 -10.34 -12.61
C LEU A 599 21.78 -10.88 -12.03
N GLU A 600 21.71 -11.93 -11.21
CA GLU A 600 22.90 -12.60 -10.67
C GLU A 600 23.77 -13.21 -11.78
N SER A 601 23.14 -13.86 -12.76
CA SER A 601 23.83 -14.43 -13.92
C SER A 601 24.54 -13.37 -14.75
N ALA A 602 23.84 -12.27 -15.10
CA ALA A 602 24.42 -11.16 -15.84
C ALA A 602 25.57 -10.48 -15.07
N ASN A 603 25.43 -10.27 -13.76
CA ASN A 603 26.49 -9.73 -12.91
C ASN A 603 27.73 -10.64 -12.87
N ASN A 604 27.54 -11.96 -12.80
CA ASN A 604 28.64 -12.92 -12.86
C ASN A 604 29.38 -12.86 -14.21
N MET A 605 28.65 -12.75 -15.33
CA MET A 605 29.26 -12.55 -16.66
C MET A 605 30.07 -11.25 -16.74
N ARG A 606 29.52 -10.15 -16.19
CA ARG A 606 30.23 -8.86 -16.11
C ARG A 606 31.52 -8.95 -15.29
N ASN A 607 31.48 -9.63 -14.14
CA ASN A 607 32.65 -9.74 -13.27
C ASN A 607 33.74 -10.65 -13.87
N ARG A 608 33.37 -11.65 -14.68
CA ARG A 608 34.33 -12.42 -15.49
C ARG A 608 35.10 -11.54 -16.48
N LYS A 609 34.45 -10.53 -17.11
CA LYS A 609 35.12 -9.52 -17.96
C LYS A 609 36.12 -8.67 -17.17
N ALA A 610 35.77 -8.24 -15.96
CA ALA A 610 36.65 -7.41 -15.13
C ALA A 610 37.95 -8.10 -14.68
N HIS A 611 37.99 -9.44 -14.73
CA HIS A 611 39.16 -10.25 -14.39
C HIS A 611 39.78 -11.01 -15.58
N GLY A 612 39.20 -10.92 -16.78
CA GLY A 612 39.64 -11.61 -17.99
C GLY A 612 40.42 -10.71 -18.97
N GLY A 613 41.26 -11.30 -19.82
CA GLY A 613 41.98 -10.60 -20.89
C GLY A 613 41.08 -10.18 -22.07
N VAL A 614 41.70 -9.79 -23.18
CA VAL A 614 40.99 -9.43 -24.43
C VAL A 614 40.20 -10.63 -24.94
N ILE A 615 38.88 -10.48 -25.13
CA ILE A 615 37.99 -11.52 -25.66
C ILE A 615 38.01 -11.54 -27.20
N SER A 616 37.90 -12.74 -27.77
CA SER A 616 37.71 -12.95 -29.21
C SER A 616 36.27 -12.61 -29.65
N GLU A 617 36.04 -12.48 -30.96
CA GLU A 617 34.68 -12.24 -31.48
C GLU A 617 33.77 -13.47 -31.31
N ALA A 618 34.31 -14.68 -31.41
CA ALA A 618 33.56 -15.92 -31.19
C ALA A 618 33.10 -16.07 -29.73
N GLU A 619 33.97 -15.76 -28.77
CA GLU A 619 33.61 -15.71 -27.34
C GLU A 619 32.60 -14.60 -27.06
N ALA A 620 32.70 -13.46 -27.76
CA ALA A 620 31.72 -12.37 -27.62
C ALA A 620 30.34 -12.77 -28.16
N GLU A 621 30.28 -13.54 -29.25
CA GLU A 621 29.04 -14.09 -29.81
C GLU A 621 28.38 -15.09 -28.84
N GLU A 622 29.14 -15.99 -28.23
CA GLU A 622 28.61 -16.95 -27.25
C GLU A 622 28.04 -16.23 -26.01
N GLN A 623 28.80 -15.29 -25.44
CA GLN A 623 28.33 -14.47 -24.32
C GLN A 623 27.11 -13.61 -24.71
N HIS A 624 27.06 -13.10 -25.94
CA HIS A 624 25.89 -12.37 -26.45
C HIS A 624 24.66 -13.26 -26.51
N LYS A 625 24.77 -14.51 -27.00
CA LYS A 625 23.66 -15.48 -27.03
C LYS A 625 23.12 -15.76 -25.62
N GLU A 626 24.00 -15.95 -24.65
CA GLU A 626 23.60 -16.10 -23.24
C GLU A 626 22.86 -14.87 -22.71
N LEU A 627 23.39 -13.66 -22.93
CA LEU A 627 22.75 -12.41 -22.51
C LEU A 627 21.40 -12.17 -23.22
N ALA A 628 21.28 -12.53 -24.50
CA ALA A 628 20.04 -12.43 -25.25
C ALA A 628 18.97 -13.41 -24.72
N ALA A 629 19.36 -14.62 -24.31
CA ALA A 629 18.47 -15.57 -23.65
C ALA A 629 18.00 -15.06 -22.28
N LEU A 630 18.90 -14.43 -21.51
CA LEU A 630 18.54 -13.74 -20.27
C LEU A 630 17.56 -12.59 -20.53
N LEU A 631 17.76 -11.80 -21.60
CA LEU A 631 16.86 -10.70 -21.97
C LEU A 631 15.46 -11.21 -22.33
N GLN A 632 15.37 -12.33 -23.06
CA GLN A 632 14.09 -12.96 -23.34
C GLN A 632 13.40 -13.43 -22.05
N THR A 633 14.17 -13.96 -21.08
CA THR A 633 13.64 -14.34 -19.76
C THR A 633 13.10 -13.12 -19.00
N VAL A 634 13.76 -11.95 -19.10
CA VAL A 634 13.24 -10.69 -18.53
C VAL A 634 11.91 -10.33 -19.17
N ARG A 635 11.81 -10.38 -20.51
CA ARG A 635 10.58 -10.09 -21.26
C ARG A 635 9.42 -11.00 -20.84
N ASP A 636 9.67 -12.30 -20.74
CA ASP A 636 8.63 -13.29 -20.41
C ASP A 636 8.11 -13.13 -18.96
N ARG A 637 8.99 -12.71 -18.04
CA ARG A 637 8.66 -12.57 -16.61
C ARG A 637 8.07 -11.21 -16.25
N LEU A 638 8.55 -10.13 -16.85
CA LEU A 638 7.96 -8.80 -16.65
C LEU A 638 6.59 -8.68 -17.34
N GLY A 639 6.38 -9.43 -18.43
CA GLY A 639 5.12 -9.39 -19.19
C GLY A 639 4.73 -7.96 -19.57
N SER A 640 3.54 -7.54 -19.13
CA SER A 640 2.99 -6.20 -19.36
C SER A 640 3.05 -5.29 -18.14
N SER A 641 3.86 -5.57 -17.11
CA SER A 641 3.86 -4.78 -15.87
C SER A 641 4.17 -3.29 -16.09
N PHE A 642 5.14 -2.97 -16.95
CA PHE A 642 5.46 -1.57 -17.30
C PHE A 642 4.49 -0.93 -18.31
N TYR A 643 3.61 -1.73 -18.93
CA TYR A 643 2.52 -1.17 -19.74
C TYR A 643 1.50 -0.44 -18.85
N SER A 644 1.18 -1.01 -17.68
CA SER A 644 0.28 -0.40 -16.69
C SER A 644 0.98 0.62 -15.79
N LEU A 645 2.25 0.38 -15.45
CA LEU A 645 3.04 1.23 -14.55
C LEU A 645 4.02 2.10 -15.32
N GLN A 646 3.62 3.34 -15.56
CA GLN A 646 4.36 4.30 -16.35
C GLN A 646 5.33 5.11 -15.48
N LEU A 647 6.52 5.37 -16.02
CA LEU A 647 7.41 6.39 -15.47
C LEU A 647 6.96 7.74 -16.02
N VAL A 648 6.65 8.68 -15.14
CA VAL A 648 6.20 10.02 -15.51
C VAL A 648 7.03 11.09 -14.83
N GLN A 649 7.14 12.26 -15.45
CA GLN A 649 7.76 13.43 -14.85
C GLN A 649 6.72 14.53 -14.64
N ALA A 650 6.61 15.03 -13.41
CA ALA A 650 5.61 16.02 -13.06
C ALA A 650 5.93 17.40 -13.66
N GLY A 651 4.92 18.05 -14.24
CA GLY A 651 4.95 19.40 -14.77
C GLY A 651 4.20 20.39 -13.87
N SER A 652 3.34 21.23 -14.45
CA SER A 652 2.46 22.13 -13.70
C SER A 652 1.28 21.38 -13.10
N ALA A 653 0.79 21.88 -11.96
CA ALA A 653 -0.37 21.34 -11.27
C ALA A 653 -1.40 22.44 -11.01
N ASP A 654 -2.65 22.20 -11.39
CA ASP A 654 -3.80 23.08 -11.13
C ASP A 654 -4.76 22.40 -10.15
N GLY A 655 -5.17 23.10 -9.09
CA GLY A 655 -6.15 22.57 -8.14
C GLY A 655 -7.54 22.43 -8.76
N LEU A 656 -8.21 21.31 -8.49
CA LEU A 656 -9.56 21.01 -8.96
C LEU A 656 -10.62 21.19 -7.86
N PRO A 657 -11.90 21.44 -8.23
CA PRO A 657 -13.01 21.54 -7.27
C PRO A 657 -13.20 20.28 -6.41
N ASN A 658 -12.87 19.10 -6.94
CA ASN A 658 -12.95 17.80 -6.26
C ASN A 658 -11.78 17.54 -5.26
N GLY A 659 -10.84 18.48 -5.13
CA GLY A 659 -9.74 18.42 -4.17
C GLY A 659 -8.50 17.70 -4.67
N ALA A 660 -8.56 17.12 -5.86
CA ALA A 660 -7.38 16.69 -6.58
C ALA A 660 -6.68 17.88 -7.24
N SER A 661 -5.51 17.61 -7.80
CA SER A 661 -4.81 18.50 -8.72
C SER A 661 -4.79 17.84 -10.10
N ARG A 662 -5.12 18.59 -11.14
CA ARG A 662 -4.81 18.22 -12.52
C ARG A 662 -3.34 18.52 -12.74
N VAL A 663 -2.54 17.48 -12.94
CA VAL A 663 -1.10 17.56 -13.11
C VAL A 663 -0.77 17.23 -14.55
N SER A 664 -0.13 18.16 -15.24
CA SER A 664 0.47 17.87 -16.54
C SER A 664 1.74 17.06 -16.33
N VAL A 665 1.87 15.91 -16.98
CA VAL A 665 3.02 15.01 -16.86
C VAL A 665 3.62 14.70 -18.22
N ARG A 666 4.94 14.51 -18.27
CA ARG A 666 5.61 13.88 -19.42
C ARG A 666 5.67 12.37 -19.19
N VAL A 667 5.12 11.59 -20.10
CA VAL A 667 5.14 10.12 -20.02
C VAL A 667 6.46 9.59 -20.60
N LEU A 668 7.34 9.11 -19.72
CA LEU A 668 8.69 8.65 -20.05
C LEU A 668 8.71 7.16 -20.40
N THR A 669 7.86 6.77 -21.35
CA THR A 669 7.74 5.39 -21.84
C THR A 669 8.24 5.29 -23.27
N GLY A 670 8.91 4.19 -23.58
CA GLY A 670 9.46 3.89 -24.89
C GLY A 670 10.81 4.52 -25.16
N SER A 671 11.35 4.32 -26.37
CA SER A 671 12.73 4.71 -26.71
C SER A 671 12.84 6.12 -27.30
N ASN A 672 11.72 6.77 -27.61
CA ASN A 672 11.68 8.11 -28.18
C ASN A 672 11.91 9.18 -27.10
N PRO A 673 12.95 10.05 -27.22
CA PRO A 673 13.18 11.13 -26.26
C PRO A 673 12.15 12.27 -26.36
N GLN A 674 11.28 12.27 -27.37
CA GLN A 674 10.16 13.21 -27.49
C GLN A 674 8.93 12.65 -26.75
N PHE A 675 8.85 12.96 -25.46
CA PHE A 675 7.78 12.47 -24.59
C PHE A 675 6.45 13.19 -24.81
N LYS A 676 5.37 12.41 -24.83
CA LYS A 676 4.01 12.94 -24.84
C LYS A 676 3.70 13.59 -23.49
N ALA A 677 3.02 14.74 -23.54
CA ALA A 677 2.40 15.33 -22.37
C ALA A 677 0.97 14.79 -22.20
N GLU A 678 0.61 14.44 -20.97
CA GLU A 678 -0.74 14.01 -20.59
C GLU A 678 -1.15 14.72 -19.30
N ASP A 679 -2.45 14.94 -19.12
CA ASP A 679 -2.99 15.44 -17.86
C ASP A 679 -3.54 14.28 -17.04
N ILE A 680 -3.06 14.15 -15.81
CA ILE A 680 -3.54 13.15 -14.84
C ILE A 680 -4.08 13.85 -13.60
N GLU A 681 -5.08 13.25 -12.94
CA GLU A 681 -5.61 13.78 -11.69
C GLU A 681 -4.99 13.08 -10.49
N LEU A 682 -4.35 13.83 -9.60
CA LEU A 682 -3.69 13.30 -8.40
C LEU A 682 -4.25 13.91 -7.12
N VAL A 683 -4.40 13.11 -6.07
CA VAL A 683 -4.84 13.57 -4.73
C VAL A 683 -3.71 13.90 -3.78
N GLN A 684 -2.47 13.68 -4.19
CA GLN A 684 -1.26 14.01 -3.45
C GLN A 684 -0.53 15.19 -4.10
N HIS A 685 0.24 15.91 -3.29
CA HIS A 685 1.15 16.92 -3.79
C HIS A 685 2.30 16.27 -4.57
N VAL A 686 2.67 16.87 -5.70
CA VAL A 686 3.81 16.45 -6.53
C VAL A 686 4.76 17.61 -6.76
N VAL A 687 6.05 17.31 -6.84
CA VAL A 687 7.11 18.29 -7.05
C VAL A 687 7.39 18.37 -8.54
N LYS A 688 7.26 19.57 -9.11
CA LYS A 688 7.57 19.84 -10.52
C LYS A 688 9.00 19.38 -10.85
N GLY A 689 9.16 18.64 -11.93
CA GLY A 689 10.42 18.09 -12.42
C GLY A 689 10.80 16.74 -11.81
N GLN A 690 10.16 16.31 -10.72
CA GLN A 690 10.44 15.02 -10.09
C GLN A 690 9.83 13.86 -10.89
N LEU A 691 10.49 12.70 -10.82
CA LEU A 691 10.03 11.45 -11.41
C LEU A 691 9.08 10.70 -10.48
N TYR A 692 8.05 10.10 -11.07
CA TYR A 692 7.03 9.32 -10.38
C TYR A 692 6.73 8.04 -11.16
N LEU A 693 6.41 6.96 -10.46
CA LEU A 693 5.69 5.83 -11.05
C LEU A 693 4.19 6.05 -10.89
N HIS A 694 3.45 5.90 -11.98
CA HIS A 694 2.01 6.08 -12.05
C HIS A 694 1.36 4.88 -12.74
N GLU A 695 0.43 4.24 -12.04
CA GLU A 695 -0.45 3.26 -12.67
C GLU A 695 -1.62 3.98 -13.34
N ALA A 696 -1.82 3.75 -14.63
CA ALA A 696 -2.85 4.45 -15.40
C ALA A 696 -4.25 4.33 -14.75
N GLY A 697 -4.91 5.45 -14.49
CA GLY A 697 -6.22 5.51 -13.83
C GLY A 697 -6.18 5.59 -12.30
N ARG A 698 -4.99 5.57 -11.68
CA ARG A 698 -4.82 5.87 -10.25
C ARG A 698 -4.68 7.36 -9.98
N GLU A 699 -5.07 7.74 -8.78
CA GLU A 699 -4.98 9.12 -8.28
C GLU A 699 -3.79 9.33 -7.31
N LYS A 700 -3.00 8.27 -7.09
CA LYS A 700 -1.79 8.26 -6.28
C LYS A 700 -0.60 7.87 -7.14
N VAL A 701 0.59 8.32 -6.74
CA VAL A 701 1.86 8.05 -7.43
C VAL A 701 2.97 7.76 -6.44
N LEU A 702 3.91 6.90 -6.84
CA LEU A 702 5.12 6.65 -6.08
C LEU A 702 6.24 7.59 -6.55
N GLY A 703 6.72 8.47 -5.68
CA GLY A 703 7.87 9.33 -5.99
C GLY A 703 9.13 8.51 -6.14
N VAL A 704 9.77 8.57 -7.31
CA VAL A 704 11.02 7.85 -7.59
C VAL A 704 12.16 8.56 -6.86
N ALA A 705 12.98 7.79 -6.15
CA ALA A 705 14.14 8.32 -5.44
C ALA A 705 15.07 9.04 -6.43
N PRO A 706 15.71 10.14 -6.03
CA PRO A 706 16.54 11.00 -6.90
C PRO A 706 17.89 10.37 -7.30
N LEU A 707 17.95 9.04 -7.30
CA LEU A 707 19.05 8.21 -7.80
C LEU A 707 18.88 7.88 -9.29
N VAL A 708 17.72 8.23 -9.88
CA VAL A 708 17.51 8.31 -11.33
C VAL A 708 17.05 9.73 -11.66
N GLN A 709 17.68 10.36 -12.65
CA GLN A 709 17.41 11.75 -13.01
C GLN A 709 17.32 11.93 -14.53
N MET A 710 16.35 12.73 -14.96
CA MET A 710 16.29 13.24 -16.34
C MET A 710 17.03 14.57 -16.42
N LYS A 711 17.94 14.69 -17.39
CA LYS A 711 18.62 15.94 -17.69
C LYS A 711 18.30 16.39 -19.11
N GLU A 712 17.93 17.66 -19.23
CA GLU A 712 17.66 18.34 -20.48
C GLU A 712 18.93 19.09 -20.91
N LYS A 713 19.77 18.44 -21.74
CA LYS A 713 20.94 19.09 -22.37
C LYS A 713 20.66 19.27 -23.86
N GLU A 714 21.58 18.83 -24.73
CA GLU A 714 21.37 18.83 -26.19
C GLU A 714 20.22 17.91 -26.60
N GLN A 715 20.05 16.80 -25.88
CA GLN A 715 18.89 15.93 -25.95
C GLN A 715 18.51 15.42 -24.56
N PRO A 716 17.24 15.05 -24.31
CA PRO A 716 16.83 14.43 -23.05
C PRO A 716 17.61 13.14 -22.80
N ALA A 717 18.29 13.07 -21.67
CA ALA A 717 19.05 11.89 -21.27
C ALA A 717 18.74 11.49 -19.83
N CYS A 718 18.67 10.19 -19.60
CA CYS A 718 18.54 9.62 -18.27
C CYS A 718 19.91 9.27 -17.67
N TYR A 719 20.05 9.58 -16.39
CA TYR A 719 21.24 9.32 -15.58
C TYR A 719 20.88 8.55 -14.31
N PHE A 720 21.72 7.59 -13.94
CA PHE A 720 21.62 6.80 -12.71
C PHE A 720 22.75 7.16 -11.75
N TYR A 721 22.51 7.02 -10.45
CA TYR A 721 23.53 7.23 -9.43
C TYR A 721 24.65 6.18 -9.52
N ASN A 722 25.90 6.65 -9.55
CA ASN A 722 27.09 5.79 -9.66
C ASN A 722 27.94 5.82 -8.37
N ARG A 723 28.42 7.00 -7.97
CA ARG A 723 29.39 7.12 -6.86
C ARG A 723 29.35 8.48 -6.20
N ILE A 724 29.96 8.62 -5.02
CA ILE A 724 30.29 9.91 -4.42
C ILE A 724 31.76 10.22 -4.72
N GLU A 725 32.02 11.39 -5.32
CA GLU A 725 33.35 11.88 -5.64
C GLU A 725 33.49 13.32 -5.13
N GLY A 726 34.49 13.58 -4.27
CA GLY A 726 34.66 14.90 -3.64
C GLY A 726 33.48 15.33 -2.75
N GLY A 727 32.67 14.39 -2.25
CA GLY A 727 31.45 14.67 -1.49
C GLY A 727 30.20 14.91 -2.35
N VAL A 728 30.35 14.96 -3.68
CA VAL A 728 29.27 15.20 -4.64
C VAL A 728 28.86 13.88 -5.31
N PRO A 729 27.56 13.54 -5.34
CA PRO A 729 27.06 12.40 -6.12
C PRO A 729 27.36 12.58 -7.62
N GLN A 730 27.92 11.54 -8.24
CA GLN A 730 28.14 11.42 -9.67
C GLN A 730 27.13 10.45 -10.26
N LEU A 731 26.63 10.79 -11.43
CA LEU A 731 25.62 10.05 -12.18
C LEU A 731 26.20 9.57 -13.51
N ILE A 732 25.69 8.45 -14.03
CA ILE A 732 26.11 7.81 -15.28
C ILE A 732 24.92 7.61 -16.24
N SER A 733 25.15 7.76 -17.55
CA SER A 733 24.19 7.41 -18.60
C SER A 733 24.70 6.24 -19.43
N TYR A 734 23.83 5.25 -19.68
CA TYR A 734 24.15 4.04 -20.44
C TYR A 734 23.80 4.10 -21.93
N HIS A 735 23.14 5.18 -22.36
CA HIS A 735 22.75 5.41 -23.76
C HIS A 735 23.28 6.73 -24.34
N PHE A 736 23.65 7.70 -23.50
CA PHE A 736 24.09 9.01 -23.98
C PHE A 736 25.62 9.16 -23.98
N GLU A 737 26.22 8.86 -25.12
CA GLU A 737 27.69 8.80 -25.28
C GLU A 737 28.37 10.18 -25.25
N HIS A 738 27.69 11.25 -25.68
CA HIS A 738 28.24 12.61 -25.68
C HIS A 738 28.59 13.13 -24.29
N GLN A 739 27.82 12.72 -23.27
CA GLN A 739 28.11 13.03 -21.88
C GLN A 739 27.67 11.88 -20.97
N ALA A 740 28.53 10.88 -20.87
CA ALA A 740 28.29 9.68 -20.08
C ALA A 740 28.24 9.94 -18.57
N GLU A 741 28.92 10.97 -18.05
CA GLU A 741 28.93 11.32 -16.62
C GLU A 741 28.42 12.74 -16.35
N ALA A 742 27.71 12.91 -15.23
CA ALA A 742 27.24 14.20 -14.75
C ALA A 742 27.16 14.25 -13.22
N ALA A 743 27.48 15.40 -12.62
CA ALA A 743 27.31 15.61 -11.18
C ALA A 743 25.83 15.85 -10.80
N ASP A 744 25.43 15.48 -9.58
CA ASP A 744 24.15 15.90 -8.99
C ASP A 744 24.24 17.36 -8.53
N GLU A 745 23.83 18.28 -9.40
CA GLU A 745 23.82 19.72 -9.14
C GLU A 745 22.73 20.13 -8.14
N THR A 746 21.72 19.28 -7.92
CA THR A 746 20.57 19.60 -7.07
C THR A 746 20.78 19.26 -5.60
N GLY A 747 21.77 18.40 -5.29
CA GLY A 747 22.01 17.85 -3.96
C GLY A 747 20.92 16.89 -3.46
N THR A 748 19.89 16.60 -4.26
CA THR A 748 18.76 15.76 -3.88
C THR A 748 19.17 14.30 -3.71
N ALA A 749 20.08 13.79 -4.54
CA ALA A 749 20.63 12.46 -4.38
C ALA A 749 21.44 12.36 -3.09
N ARG A 750 22.22 13.40 -2.76
CA ARG A 750 22.99 13.45 -1.50
C ARG A 750 22.07 13.40 -0.29
N ALA A 751 21.05 14.25 -0.25
CA ALA A 751 20.09 14.29 0.85
C ALA A 751 19.31 12.97 0.99
N PHE A 752 19.04 12.27 -0.12
CA PHE A 752 18.44 10.94 -0.07
C PHE A 752 19.40 9.90 0.53
N LEU A 753 20.66 9.85 0.06
CA LEU A 753 21.67 8.93 0.57
C LEU A 753 21.98 9.16 2.06
N ASP A 754 22.03 10.42 2.51
CA ASP A 754 22.23 10.75 3.92
C ASP A 754 21.06 10.27 4.79
N ARG A 755 19.82 10.26 4.27
CA ARG A 755 18.65 9.67 4.94
C ARG A 755 18.71 8.14 4.99
N LEU A 756 19.26 7.48 3.97
CA LEU A 756 19.44 6.02 4.00
C LEU A 756 20.43 5.57 5.08
N ALA A 757 21.40 6.41 5.40
CA ALA A 757 22.46 6.14 6.37
C ALA A 757 22.05 6.42 7.83
N GLN A 758 20.94 7.11 8.06
CA GLN A 758 20.34 7.36 9.38
C GLN A 758 19.43 6.20 9.78
#